data_AF-A0A6A2VVR8-F1
#
_entry.id   AF-A0A6A2VVR8-F1
#
_cell.length_a   1.000
_cell.length_b   1.000
_cell.length_c   1.000
_cell.angle_alpha   90.00
_cell.angle_beta   90.00
_cell.angle_gamma   90.00
#
_symmetry.space_group_name_H-M   'P 1'
#
loop_
_entity.id
_entity.type
_entity.pdbx_description
1 polymer ?
#
loop_
_entity_poly.entity_id
_entity_poly.type
_entity_poly.pdbx_seq_one_letter_code
_entity_poly.pdbx_strand_id
1 'polypeptide(L)'
;MTNHNNPIQGRDTADIPDMSDDDSSHDHDEDALMGALMAANNPMALFGSGDPAATAAKDTDDAEEDATDATDGHAAVAPFDVNRFLSGLDAIYSAHRAGQDADAYLQQAMADAENAGDDAGLLTVLNETMGFYRSQGRHEENQWIVQRALELGLRMGLVGSEAWTTTLINAATAMRAAHHYDQAADLYRQALDSAAATYGKHDRRLAALHNNLSMLYSETGHPDKAYDQLVQAMTILNDSGADPHTDPDIASTYVNLALVELQLWHDARDHESAGSAAERTQSTSELLDHADEHARQALNIYHQGKLTHSAHYASALAGAAQVQFTRGAFAEAVTSYRNALDVIAECYGTDTDYYRTTSQNLQAAEDAMAQQAKQSGMSSDITDTTTTTAFPDASAVGDDLSPDITGLALAKRMWLEYGKPMIAERYPQYQGRIAAGLVGHGSECYGFDDKLSHDHDFGPDFCLWLTDEDYAHIGERLQADYDALPDRFLGFGPRQSTPRAQGDGRRVGVFRIGDFFESVTGYRTAPAADQPHEWLMLDEATLAAATNGQVFADPLGAFSKTRQGFKLMPDDVRLSLISRRLGMISQAGQYNLPRMLRRGDGSSAWMSVSMFADAVSSLVFLINTPVSAGYAPYYKWRFAALRRLSARMGTRLAGVCGKVEQVLRLAGVACYDDSGHAQDAASAMDALIDAICANIVAELKREGLTDSDERFLEWQRPHVEAHIVSDAACLHSL
;
A
#
# COMPACT_ATOMS: atom_id res chain seq x y z
N MET A 1 17.16 34.76 65.88
CA MET A 1 18.49 35.16 65.37
C MET A 1 18.30 35.39 63.87
N THR A 2 18.23 36.62 63.34
CA THR A 2 19.32 37.61 63.10
C THR A 2 20.37 37.12 62.10
N ASN A 3 20.83 37.82 61.04
CA ASN A 3 20.59 39.15 60.42
C ASN A 3 21.28 39.12 59.00
N HIS A 4 21.17 40.03 58.00
CA HIS A 4 20.44 41.29 57.71
C HIS A 4 20.51 41.57 56.16
N ASN A 5 19.83 42.62 55.66
CA ASN A 5 20.10 43.53 54.50
C ASN A 5 20.74 42.96 53.17
N ASN A 6 20.26 43.16 51.93
CA ASN A 6 19.66 44.32 51.20
C ASN A 6 20.66 45.50 50.96
N PRO A 7 20.62 46.28 49.85
CA PRO A 7 20.31 46.03 48.42
C PRO A 7 21.36 46.61 47.41
N ILE A 8 21.20 46.38 46.09
CA ILE A 8 21.75 47.24 44.99
C ILE A 8 20.69 47.41 43.87
N GLN A 9 20.69 48.54 43.14
CA GLN A 9 19.75 48.88 42.06
C GLN A 9 20.40 48.90 40.66
N GLY A 10 19.64 48.48 39.64
CA GLY A 10 19.40 49.28 38.42
C GLY A 10 20.28 49.05 37.17
N ARG A 11 19.63 48.61 36.07
CA ARG A 11 19.54 49.37 34.79
C ARG A 11 18.58 48.75 33.76
N ASP A 12 17.54 49.51 33.45
CA ASP A 12 16.97 49.88 32.14
C ASP A 12 17.07 48.95 30.89
N THR A 13 15.87 48.66 30.35
CA THR A 13 15.48 48.62 28.90
C THR A 13 16.11 47.63 27.92
N ALA A 14 15.29 46.72 27.38
CA ALA A 14 14.90 46.68 25.96
C ALA A 14 13.65 45.78 25.74
N ASP A 15 12.68 46.24 24.94
CA ASP A 15 11.57 45.42 24.41
C ASP A 15 11.92 44.98 22.97
N ILE A 16 11.91 43.66 22.69
CA ILE A 16 11.86 43.06 21.33
C ILE A 16 10.99 41.79 21.45
N PRO A 17 10.10 41.47 20.48
CA PRO A 17 9.02 40.51 20.70
C PRO A 17 9.33 39.05 20.35
N ASP A 18 8.42 38.23 20.85
CA ASP A 18 8.01 36.89 20.41
C ASP A 18 8.17 36.64 18.88
N MET A 19 8.72 35.48 18.52
CA MET A 19 8.63 34.90 17.18
C MET A 19 8.33 33.41 17.28
N SER A 20 7.27 33.01 16.58
CA SER A 20 6.86 31.62 16.38
C SER A 20 7.63 31.00 15.22
N ASP A 21 8.28 29.85 15.45
CA ASP A 21 8.77 29.01 14.36
C ASP A 21 7.59 28.35 13.62
N ASP A 22 7.64 28.37 12.30
CA ASP A 22 6.59 27.91 11.38
C ASP A 22 7.26 27.16 10.21
N ASP A 23 7.46 25.84 10.35
CA ASP A 23 7.97 24.99 9.28
C ASP A 23 7.34 23.59 9.34
N SER A 24 6.44 23.33 8.38
CA SER A 24 5.73 22.05 8.21
C SER A 24 5.32 21.83 6.74
N SER A 25 6.20 22.28 5.83
CA SER A 25 5.90 22.48 4.41
C SER A 25 6.17 21.27 3.48
N HIS A 26 6.49 20.09 4.02
CA HIS A 26 6.82 18.88 3.23
C HIS A 26 5.80 17.72 3.36
N ASP A 27 5.15 17.53 4.51
CA ASP A 27 4.23 16.40 4.77
C ASP A 27 2.90 16.47 3.97
N HIS A 28 2.78 17.34 2.96
CA HIS A 28 1.56 17.56 2.17
C HIS A 28 1.67 17.22 0.68
N ASP A 29 2.89 17.00 0.16
CA ASP A 29 3.09 16.58 -1.23
C ASP A 29 2.66 15.12 -1.46
N GLU A 30 3.14 14.21 -0.62
CA GLU A 30 3.05 12.76 -0.86
C GLU A 30 1.64 12.18 -0.66
N ASP A 31 0.91 12.68 0.35
CA ASP A 31 -0.48 12.28 0.62
C ASP A 31 -1.41 12.69 -0.55
N ALA A 32 -1.13 13.84 -1.16
CA ALA A 32 -1.91 14.36 -2.25
C ALA A 32 -1.64 13.64 -3.59
N LEU A 33 -0.39 13.18 -3.79
CA LEU A 33 0.08 12.49 -5.01
C LEU A 33 -0.69 11.21 -5.32
N MET A 34 -0.80 10.24 -4.40
CA MET A 34 -1.55 9.01 -4.74
C MET A 34 -3.07 9.14 -4.58
N GLY A 35 -3.56 10.23 -3.98
CA GLY A 35 -4.94 10.67 -4.14
C GLY A 35 -5.28 10.93 -5.61
N ALA A 36 -4.37 11.56 -6.35
CA ALA A 36 -4.50 11.73 -7.80
C ALA A 36 -4.33 10.40 -8.58
N LEU A 37 -3.43 9.49 -8.18
CA LEU A 37 -3.30 8.15 -8.81
C LEU A 37 -4.57 7.30 -8.65
N MET A 38 -5.17 7.31 -7.45
CA MET A 38 -6.43 6.63 -7.15
C MET A 38 -7.58 7.19 -8.00
N ALA A 39 -7.64 8.51 -8.16
CA ALA A 39 -8.61 9.16 -9.03
C ALA A 39 -8.36 8.83 -10.52
N ALA A 40 -7.10 8.80 -10.97
CA ALA A 40 -6.72 8.71 -12.39
C ALA A 40 -7.33 7.49 -13.10
N ASN A 41 -7.38 6.35 -12.42
CA ASN A 41 -7.63 5.06 -13.06
C ASN A 41 -8.60 4.17 -12.26
N ASN A 42 -9.78 4.68 -11.94
CA ASN A 42 -10.93 3.78 -11.72
C ASN A 42 -11.84 3.79 -12.96
N PRO A 43 -11.53 2.99 -14.01
CA PRO A 43 -12.40 2.89 -15.16
C PRO A 43 -13.71 2.19 -14.78
N MET A 44 -14.82 2.91 -14.93
CA MET A 44 -16.05 2.26 -15.38
C MET A 44 -15.91 2.04 -16.90
N ALA A 45 -16.35 0.87 -17.37
CA ALA A 45 -16.15 0.37 -18.73
C ALA A 45 -14.66 0.27 -19.17
N LEU A 46 -14.02 -0.87 -18.87
CA LEU A 46 -12.79 -1.29 -19.57
C LEU A 46 -13.07 -2.01 -20.91
N PHE A 47 -14.35 -2.21 -21.26
CA PHE A 47 -14.83 -2.76 -22.53
C PHE A 47 -16.09 -2.01 -23.00
N GLY A 48 -15.93 -0.73 -23.37
CA GLY A 48 -16.99 0.11 -23.95
C GLY A 48 -16.68 0.52 -25.39
N SER A 49 -17.64 0.33 -26.31
CA SER A 49 -17.58 0.73 -27.73
C SER A 49 -16.41 0.20 -28.58
N GLY A 50 -16.49 -1.07 -28.96
CA GLY A 50 -15.93 -1.58 -30.22
C GLY A 50 -17.04 -2.26 -31.03
N ASP A 51 -17.12 -2.03 -32.34
CA ASP A 51 -18.20 -2.58 -33.17
C ASP A 51 -18.23 -4.12 -33.14
N PRO A 52 -19.42 -4.77 -33.06
CA PRO A 52 -19.57 -6.23 -33.07
C PRO A 52 -19.34 -6.83 -34.48
N ALA A 53 -18.10 -6.77 -34.96
CA ALA A 53 -17.69 -7.07 -36.33
C ALA A 53 -17.30 -8.54 -36.58
N ALA A 54 -18.31 -9.42 -36.54
CA ALA A 54 -18.41 -10.67 -37.31
C ALA A 54 -17.26 -11.72 -37.24
N THR A 55 -17.45 -12.74 -36.38
CA THR A 55 -16.86 -14.09 -36.53
C THR A 55 -17.93 -15.19 -36.60
N ALA A 56 -19.05 -14.91 -37.30
CA ALA A 56 -20.07 -15.93 -37.57
C ALA A 56 -19.50 -17.07 -38.43
N ALA A 57 -19.41 -18.27 -37.85
CA ALA A 57 -19.09 -19.49 -38.60
C ALA A 57 -20.16 -19.75 -39.66
N LYS A 58 -19.74 -20.05 -40.89
CA LYS A 58 -20.61 -20.07 -42.07
C LYS A 58 -21.09 -21.49 -42.39
N ASP A 59 -21.93 -22.04 -41.53
CA ASP A 59 -22.73 -23.21 -41.88
C ASP A 59 -23.89 -22.79 -42.79
N THR A 60 -24.20 -23.63 -43.78
CA THR A 60 -25.20 -23.37 -44.82
C THR A 60 -26.41 -24.26 -44.62
N ASP A 61 -27.58 -23.63 -44.41
CA ASP A 61 -28.88 -24.29 -44.54
C ASP A 61 -29.09 -24.87 -45.94
N ASP A 62 -29.70 -26.07 -46.00
CA ASP A 62 -30.70 -26.48 -47.02
C ASP A 62 -31.09 -27.96 -46.82
N ALA A 63 -32.15 -28.24 -46.04
CA ALA A 63 -33.09 -29.35 -46.25
C ALA A 63 -34.27 -29.31 -45.26
N GLU A 64 -35.47 -28.99 -45.74
CA GLU A 64 -36.72 -29.35 -45.04
C GLU A 64 -36.99 -30.86 -45.20
N GLU A 65 -37.34 -31.57 -44.12
CA GLU A 65 -38.21 -32.75 -44.25
C GLU A 65 -39.10 -32.91 -43.00
N ASP A 66 -40.39 -33.20 -43.24
CA ASP A 66 -41.47 -33.14 -42.24
C ASP A 66 -41.71 -34.51 -41.57
N ALA A 67 -41.60 -34.57 -40.24
CA ALA A 67 -41.85 -35.78 -39.46
C ALA A 67 -42.36 -35.46 -38.04
N THR A 68 -43.67 -35.65 -37.82
CA THR A 68 -44.30 -35.52 -36.50
C THR A 68 -44.13 -36.78 -35.64
N ASP A 69 -43.62 -36.64 -34.42
CA ASP A 69 -44.07 -37.45 -33.27
C ASP A 69 -43.91 -36.65 -31.96
N ALA A 70 -44.55 -37.09 -30.87
CA ALA A 70 -44.73 -36.29 -29.66
C ALA A 70 -44.22 -36.96 -28.37
N THR A 71 -43.37 -36.25 -27.62
CA THR A 71 -43.05 -36.55 -26.22
C THR A 71 -42.74 -35.30 -25.40
N ASP A 72 -43.15 -35.36 -24.13
CA ASP A 72 -42.69 -34.64 -22.94
C ASP A 72 -42.54 -33.11 -22.95
N GLY A 73 -43.41 -32.48 -22.16
CA GLY A 73 -43.34 -31.06 -21.83
C GLY A 73 -42.25 -30.74 -20.82
N HIS A 74 -41.03 -30.53 -21.29
CA HIS A 74 -40.14 -29.54 -20.68
C HIS A 74 -40.41 -28.19 -21.33
N ALA A 75 -40.77 -27.19 -20.53
CA ALA A 75 -40.85 -25.81 -21.02
C ALA A 75 -39.43 -25.38 -21.41
N ALA A 76 -39.22 -25.09 -22.70
CA ALA A 76 -37.93 -24.60 -23.18
C ALA A 76 -37.59 -23.31 -22.43
N VAL A 77 -36.54 -23.36 -21.59
CA VAL A 77 -36.04 -22.17 -20.91
C VAL A 77 -35.54 -21.21 -21.97
N ALA A 78 -35.95 -19.95 -21.89
CA ALA A 78 -35.52 -18.95 -22.86
C ALA A 78 -34.00 -18.73 -22.71
N PRO A 79 -33.22 -18.68 -23.81
CA PRO A 79 -31.79 -18.40 -23.73
C PRO A 79 -31.57 -17.00 -23.13
N PHE A 80 -30.49 -16.85 -22.37
CA PHE A 80 -30.11 -15.58 -21.79
C PHE A 80 -29.67 -14.59 -22.89
N ASP A 81 -30.18 -13.36 -22.86
CA ASP A 81 -29.91 -12.34 -23.87
C ASP A 81 -28.82 -11.38 -23.37
N VAL A 82 -27.56 -11.76 -23.60
CA VAL A 82 -26.38 -11.00 -23.20
C VAL A 82 -26.40 -9.56 -23.74
N ASN A 83 -26.88 -9.36 -24.97
CA ASN A 83 -26.95 -8.03 -25.58
C ASN A 83 -27.97 -7.14 -24.88
N ARG A 84 -29.13 -7.70 -24.50
CA ARG A 84 -30.14 -7.01 -23.70
C ARG A 84 -29.70 -6.77 -22.27
N PHE A 85 -28.93 -7.70 -21.67
CA PHE A 85 -28.29 -7.50 -20.38
C PHE A 85 -27.35 -6.28 -20.39
N LEU A 86 -26.39 -6.25 -21.32
CA LEU A 86 -25.44 -5.14 -21.45
C LEU A 86 -26.18 -3.82 -21.75
N SER A 87 -27.11 -3.81 -22.71
CA SER A 87 -27.91 -2.62 -23.04
C SER A 87 -28.74 -2.09 -21.85
N GLY A 88 -29.17 -2.97 -20.94
CA GLY A 88 -29.90 -2.58 -19.73
C GLY A 88 -28.99 -2.04 -18.62
N LEU A 89 -27.80 -2.63 -18.47
CA LEU A 89 -26.75 -2.15 -17.56
C LEU A 89 -26.23 -0.78 -18.00
N ASP A 90 -25.96 -0.60 -19.29
CA ASP A 90 -25.61 0.69 -19.91
C ASP A 90 -26.68 1.77 -19.64
N ALA A 91 -27.97 1.39 -19.70
CA ALA A 91 -29.07 2.30 -19.41
C ALA A 91 -29.18 2.67 -17.91
N ILE A 92 -28.73 1.81 -16.99
CA ILE A 92 -28.63 2.11 -15.56
C ILE A 92 -27.47 3.09 -15.30
N TYR A 93 -26.29 2.85 -15.89
CA TYR A 93 -25.14 3.74 -15.80
C TYR A 93 -25.41 5.11 -16.44
N SER A 94 -25.99 5.15 -17.65
CA SER A 94 -26.36 6.38 -18.37
C SER A 94 -27.45 7.21 -17.67
N ALA A 95 -28.19 6.60 -16.74
CA ALA A 95 -29.17 7.27 -15.90
C ALA A 95 -28.62 7.67 -14.51
N HIS A 96 -27.31 7.48 -14.27
CA HIS A 96 -26.63 7.66 -12.99
C HIS A 96 -27.28 6.88 -11.82
N ARG A 97 -27.94 5.74 -12.09
CA ARG A 97 -28.64 4.92 -11.07
C ARG A 97 -27.86 3.69 -10.63
N ALA A 98 -26.55 3.62 -10.89
CA ALA A 98 -25.70 2.46 -10.61
C ALA A 98 -25.80 2.00 -9.14
N GLY A 99 -25.59 2.92 -8.18
CA GLY A 99 -25.69 2.63 -6.74
C GLY A 99 -27.12 2.38 -6.21
N GLN A 100 -28.14 2.31 -7.08
CA GLN A 100 -29.53 2.01 -6.73
C GLN A 100 -30.02 0.73 -7.41
N ASP A 101 -29.80 0.61 -8.73
CA ASP A 101 -30.39 -0.44 -9.56
C ASP A 101 -29.40 -1.55 -9.95
N ALA A 102 -28.09 -1.25 -10.06
CA ALA A 102 -27.15 -2.17 -10.73
C ALA A 102 -26.89 -3.46 -9.96
N ASP A 103 -26.84 -3.43 -8.62
CA ASP A 103 -26.64 -4.64 -7.80
C ASP A 103 -27.77 -5.66 -8.04
N ALA A 104 -29.01 -5.23 -7.88
CA ALA A 104 -30.18 -6.08 -8.10
C ALA A 104 -30.28 -6.54 -9.56
N TYR A 105 -29.88 -5.70 -10.52
CA TYR A 105 -29.86 -6.04 -11.94
C TYR A 105 -28.80 -7.11 -12.27
N LEU A 106 -27.58 -6.98 -11.73
CA LEU A 106 -26.50 -7.95 -11.90
C LEU A 106 -26.82 -9.29 -11.21
N GLN A 107 -27.35 -9.24 -9.98
CA GLN A 107 -27.78 -10.43 -9.25
C GLN A 107 -28.92 -11.18 -9.97
N GLN A 108 -29.92 -10.47 -10.50
CA GLN A 108 -30.97 -11.08 -11.32
C GLN A 108 -30.39 -11.65 -12.63
N ALA A 109 -29.47 -10.94 -13.29
CA ALA A 109 -28.85 -11.41 -14.54
C ALA A 109 -27.99 -12.67 -14.34
N MET A 110 -27.27 -12.78 -13.22
CA MET A 110 -26.55 -14.03 -12.86
C MET A 110 -27.53 -15.19 -12.66
N ALA A 111 -28.62 -14.95 -11.92
CA ALA A 111 -29.65 -15.97 -11.71
C ALA A 111 -30.36 -16.37 -13.01
N ASP A 112 -30.65 -15.43 -13.91
CA ASP A 112 -31.29 -15.70 -15.20
C ASP A 112 -30.36 -16.51 -16.12
N ALA A 113 -29.06 -16.19 -16.15
CA ALA A 113 -28.05 -16.96 -16.90
C ALA A 113 -27.84 -18.37 -16.33
N GLU A 114 -27.74 -18.53 -15.00
CA GLU A 114 -27.65 -19.84 -14.34
C GLU A 114 -28.92 -20.70 -14.59
N ASN A 115 -30.11 -20.11 -14.55
CA ASN A 115 -31.36 -20.82 -14.85
C ASN A 115 -31.47 -21.21 -16.35
N ALA A 116 -30.93 -20.40 -17.25
CA ALA A 116 -30.85 -20.72 -18.68
C ALA A 116 -29.77 -21.77 -19.01
N GLY A 117 -28.82 -22.03 -18.09
CA GLY A 117 -27.65 -22.87 -18.34
C GLY A 117 -26.62 -22.22 -19.26
N ASP A 118 -26.66 -20.89 -19.40
CA ASP A 118 -25.72 -20.13 -20.24
C ASP A 118 -24.46 -19.77 -19.45
N ASP A 119 -23.53 -20.74 -19.34
CA ASP A 119 -22.20 -20.56 -18.74
C ASP A 119 -21.42 -19.38 -19.40
N ALA A 120 -21.70 -19.04 -20.67
CA ALA A 120 -21.01 -17.94 -21.37
C ALA A 120 -21.60 -16.56 -21.00
N GLY A 121 -22.92 -16.42 -21.04
CA GLY A 121 -23.61 -15.23 -20.55
C GLY A 121 -23.35 -14.98 -19.08
N LEU A 122 -23.32 -16.04 -18.25
CA LEU A 122 -22.96 -15.95 -16.84
C LEU A 122 -21.53 -15.41 -16.64
N LEU A 123 -20.56 -15.84 -17.46
CA LEU A 123 -19.19 -15.31 -17.38
C LEU A 123 -19.14 -13.82 -17.77
N THR A 124 -19.97 -13.35 -18.69
CA THR A 124 -20.12 -11.91 -18.97
C THR A 124 -20.69 -11.17 -17.77
N VAL A 125 -21.80 -11.64 -17.16
CA VAL A 125 -22.38 -10.97 -15.98
C VAL A 125 -21.42 -10.94 -14.80
N LEU A 126 -20.67 -12.03 -14.56
CA LEU A 126 -19.65 -12.08 -13.51
C LEU A 126 -18.51 -11.08 -13.77
N ASN A 127 -18.09 -10.89 -15.02
CA ASN A 127 -17.08 -9.89 -15.38
C ASN A 127 -17.57 -8.45 -15.10
N GLU A 128 -18.80 -8.11 -15.47
CA GLU A 128 -19.38 -6.81 -15.14
C GLU A 128 -19.59 -6.63 -13.63
N THR A 129 -19.93 -7.71 -12.91
CA THR A 129 -20.06 -7.68 -11.45
C THR A 129 -18.71 -7.44 -10.76
N MET A 130 -17.60 -7.98 -11.29
CA MET A 130 -16.24 -7.64 -10.79
C MET A 130 -15.93 -6.15 -10.92
N GLY A 131 -16.33 -5.53 -12.03
CA GLY A 131 -16.18 -4.09 -12.27
C GLY A 131 -17.05 -3.24 -11.33
N PHE A 132 -18.32 -3.62 -11.16
CA PHE A 132 -19.25 -2.91 -10.29
C PHE A 132 -18.89 -3.04 -8.81
N TYR A 133 -18.59 -4.24 -8.29
CA TYR A 133 -18.21 -4.40 -6.88
C TYR A 133 -16.86 -3.74 -6.57
N ARG A 134 -15.96 -3.62 -7.56
CA ARG A 134 -14.75 -2.78 -7.45
C ARG A 134 -15.09 -1.30 -7.31
N SER A 135 -15.99 -0.77 -8.14
CA SER A 135 -16.34 0.67 -8.09
C SER A 135 -17.13 1.08 -6.85
N GLN A 136 -17.77 0.12 -6.16
CA GLN A 136 -18.51 0.35 -4.90
C GLN A 136 -17.69 0.01 -3.64
N GLY A 137 -16.41 -0.34 -3.74
CA GLY A 137 -15.57 -0.72 -2.59
C GLY A 137 -15.98 -2.04 -1.91
N ARG A 138 -16.82 -2.86 -2.57
CA ARG A 138 -17.40 -4.11 -2.02
C ARG A 138 -16.44 -5.29 -2.20
N HIS A 139 -15.23 -5.13 -1.65
CA HIS A 139 -14.08 -6.01 -1.91
C HIS A 139 -14.29 -7.46 -1.48
N GLU A 140 -14.90 -7.70 -0.30
CA GLU A 140 -15.15 -9.06 0.21
C GLU A 140 -16.14 -9.82 -0.68
N GLU A 141 -17.24 -9.17 -1.08
CA GLU A 141 -18.22 -9.75 -2.00
C GLU A 141 -17.61 -9.99 -3.39
N ASN A 142 -16.71 -9.11 -3.82
CA ASN A 142 -15.98 -9.27 -5.09
C ASN A 142 -15.04 -10.49 -5.09
N GLN A 143 -14.44 -10.88 -3.95
CA GLN A 143 -13.62 -12.10 -3.89
C GLN A 143 -14.40 -13.35 -4.36
N TRP A 144 -15.67 -13.47 -3.97
CA TRP A 144 -16.52 -14.58 -4.40
C TRP A 144 -16.81 -14.54 -5.90
N ILE A 145 -17.11 -13.36 -6.45
CA ILE A 145 -17.32 -13.15 -7.90
C ILE A 145 -16.05 -13.50 -8.68
N VAL A 146 -14.88 -13.05 -8.22
CA VAL A 146 -13.57 -13.37 -8.82
C VAL A 146 -13.33 -14.88 -8.85
N GLN A 147 -13.50 -15.57 -7.71
CA GLN A 147 -13.34 -17.02 -7.65
C GLN A 147 -14.33 -17.72 -8.59
N ARG A 148 -15.61 -17.32 -8.57
CA ARG A 148 -16.68 -17.89 -9.41
C ARG A 148 -16.39 -17.73 -10.90
N ALA A 149 -15.89 -16.57 -11.33
CA ALA A 149 -15.52 -16.29 -12.71
C ALA A 149 -14.31 -17.12 -13.18
N LEU A 150 -13.27 -17.23 -12.35
CA LEU A 150 -12.08 -18.05 -12.66
C LEU A 150 -12.42 -19.54 -12.72
N GLU A 151 -13.20 -20.07 -11.77
CA GLU A 151 -13.68 -21.46 -11.79
C GLU A 151 -14.55 -21.75 -13.02
N LEU A 152 -15.42 -20.82 -13.41
CA LEU A 152 -16.27 -20.93 -14.60
C LEU A 152 -15.43 -20.94 -15.89
N GLY A 153 -14.53 -19.98 -16.07
CA GLY A 153 -13.67 -19.92 -17.26
C GLY A 153 -12.76 -21.15 -17.42
N LEU A 154 -12.30 -21.73 -16.30
CA LEU A 154 -11.57 -23.00 -16.30
C LEU A 154 -12.48 -24.19 -16.67
N ARG A 155 -13.70 -24.30 -16.12
CA ARG A 155 -14.68 -25.34 -16.50
C ARG A 155 -15.04 -25.29 -17.99
N MET A 156 -15.19 -24.08 -18.54
CA MET A 156 -15.45 -23.83 -19.95
C MET A 156 -14.24 -24.07 -20.86
N GLY A 157 -13.04 -24.31 -20.30
CA GLY A 157 -11.82 -24.57 -21.08
C GLY A 157 -11.25 -23.35 -21.80
N LEU A 158 -11.55 -22.13 -21.34
CA LEU A 158 -11.24 -20.88 -22.07
C LEU A 158 -9.74 -20.48 -22.05
N VAL A 159 -8.86 -21.26 -21.45
CA VAL A 159 -7.43 -20.92 -21.28
C VAL A 159 -6.77 -20.69 -22.65
N GLY A 160 -6.22 -19.49 -22.85
CA GLY A 160 -5.66 -19.06 -24.14
C GLY A 160 -6.68 -18.47 -25.12
N SER A 161 -7.84 -18.03 -24.64
CA SER A 161 -8.82 -17.21 -25.40
C SER A 161 -8.91 -15.78 -24.84
N GLU A 162 -9.39 -14.84 -25.65
CA GLU A 162 -9.55 -13.45 -25.23
C GLU A 162 -10.48 -13.29 -24.01
N ALA A 163 -11.56 -14.09 -23.92
CA ALA A 163 -12.48 -14.07 -22.79
C ALA A 163 -11.80 -14.48 -21.46
N TRP A 164 -10.83 -15.39 -21.51
CA TRP A 164 -10.00 -15.74 -20.36
C TRP A 164 -9.00 -14.63 -20.02
N THR A 165 -8.36 -14.03 -21.02
CA THR A 165 -7.49 -12.85 -20.82
C THR A 165 -8.26 -11.71 -20.14
N THR A 166 -9.46 -11.36 -20.61
CA THR A 166 -10.35 -10.37 -19.98
C THR A 166 -10.70 -10.74 -18.53
N THR A 167 -11.07 -12.00 -18.28
CA THR A 167 -11.42 -12.47 -16.93
C THR A 167 -10.24 -12.36 -15.97
N LEU A 168 -9.03 -12.67 -16.41
CA LEU A 168 -7.79 -12.49 -15.63
C LEU A 168 -7.48 -11.01 -15.34
N ILE A 169 -7.66 -10.11 -16.30
CA ILE A 169 -7.45 -8.66 -16.12
C ILE A 169 -8.42 -8.09 -15.08
N ASN A 170 -9.70 -8.46 -15.17
CA ASN A 170 -10.73 -8.03 -14.22
C ASN A 170 -10.48 -8.60 -12.82
N ALA A 171 -10.15 -9.88 -12.71
CA ALA A 171 -9.77 -10.53 -11.46
C ALA A 171 -8.54 -9.87 -10.80
N ALA A 172 -7.48 -9.62 -11.58
CA ALA A 172 -6.27 -8.96 -11.08
C ALA A 172 -6.55 -7.55 -10.55
N THR A 173 -7.40 -6.79 -11.25
CA THR A 173 -7.74 -5.40 -10.89
C THR A 173 -8.71 -5.33 -9.71
N ALA A 174 -9.61 -6.31 -9.55
CA ALA A 174 -10.41 -6.47 -8.35
C ALA A 174 -9.53 -6.82 -7.13
N MET A 175 -8.57 -7.73 -7.27
CA MET A 175 -7.62 -8.07 -6.21
C MET A 175 -6.66 -6.93 -5.86
N ARG A 176 -6.25 -6.12 -6.85
CA ARG A 176 -5.44 -4.90 -6.63
C ARG A 176 -6.20 -3.89 -5.77
N ALA A 177 -7.43 -3.57 -6.16
CA ALA A 177 -8.30 -2.65 -5.42
C ALA A 177 -8.64 -3.15 -4.00
N ALA A 178 -8.69 -4.48 -3.80
CA ALA A 178 -8.85 -5.11 -2.48
C ALA A 178 -7.54 -5.21 -1.67
N HIS A 179 -6.46 -4.56 -2.11
CA HIS A 179 -5.10 -4.61 -1.54
C HIS A 179 -4.49 -6.03 -1.41
N HIS A 180 -5.01 -7.01 -2.15
CA HIS A 180 -4.46 -8.38 -2.25
C HIS A 180 -3.30 -8.43 -3.26
N TYR A 181 -2.30 -7.56 -3.07
CA TYR A 181 -1.24 -7.28 -4.04
C TYR A 181 -0.46 -8.52 -4.51
N ASP A 182 -0.18 -9.49 -3.63
CA ASP A 182 0.49 -10.75 -4.01
C ASP A 182 -0.37 -11.56 -5.02
N GLN A 183 -1.70 -11.59 -4.84
CA GLN A 183 -2.62 -12.26 -5.77
C GLN A 183 -2.82 -11.45 -7.06
N ALA A 184 -2.92 -10.12 -6.94
CA ALA A 184 -3.02 -9.22 -8.09
C ALA A 184 -1.79 -9.35 -9.00
N ALA A 185 -0.58 -9.46 -8.43
CA ALA A 185 0.66 -9.66 -9.17
C ALA A 185 0.65 -10.95 -9.98
N ASP A 186 0.25 -12.08 -9.37
CA ASP A 186 0.19 -13.37 -10.06
C ASP A 186 -0.96 -13.44 -11.09
N LEU A 187 -2.08 -12.73 -10.87
CA LEU A 187 -3.17 -12.62 -11.84
C LEU A 187 -2.81 -11.70 -13.03
N TYR A 188 -2.19 -10.53 -12.81
CA TYR A 188 -1.69 -9.69 -13.91
C TYR A 188 -0.59 -10.38 -14.71
N ARG A 189 0.28 -11.17 -14.07
CA ARG A 189 1.29 -11.97 -14.76
C ARG A 189 0.65 -13.02 -15.67
N GLN A 190 -0.36 -13.74 -15.18
CA GLN A 190 -1.16 -14.66 -16.00
C GLN A 190 -1.92 -13.94 -17.12
N ALA A 191 -2.44 -12.73 -16.84
CA ALA A 191 -3.09 -11.90 -17.85
C ALA A 191 -2.13 -11.49 -18.97
N LEU A 192 -0.88 -11.12 -18.65
CA LEU A 192 0.17 -10.81 -19.63
C LEU A 192 0.58 -12.05 -20.44
N ASP A 193 0.81 -13.19 -19.77
CA ASP A 193 1.14 -14.46 -20.44
C ASP A 193 0.01 -14.90 -21.40
N SER A 194 -1.27 -14.68 -21.04
CA SER A 194 -2.44 -14.94 -21.88
C SER A 194 -2.57 -13.91 -23.01
N ALA A 195 -2.44 -12.61 -22.71
CA ALA A 195 -2.52 -11.52 -23.67
C ALA A 195 -1.45 -11.62 -24.77
N ALA A 196 -0.23 -12.03 -24.44
CA ALA A 196 0.85 -12.26 -25.39
C ALA A 196 0.58 -13.41 -26.37
N ALA A 197 -0.37 -14.31 -26.05
CA ALA A 197 -0.83 -15.37 -26.94
C ALA A 197 -2.13 -15.01 -27.68
N THR A 198 -3.01 -14.19 -27.10
CA THR A 198 -4.33 -13.87 -27.67
C THR A 198 -4.39 -12.58 -28.49
N TYR A 199 -3.62 -11.55 -28.12
CA TYR A 199 -3.75 -10.20 -28.67
C TYR A 199 -2.68 -9.86 -29.71
N GLY A 200 -2.97 -8.87 -30.55
CA GLY A 200 -1.98 -8.30 -31.46
C GLY A 200 -0.90 -7.50 -30.72
N LYS A 201 0.30 -7.38 -31.30
CA LYS A 201 1.42 -6.60 -30.70
C LYS A 201 1.12 -5.11 -30.50
N HIS A 202 0.17 -4.57 -31.23
CA HIS A 202 -0.28 -3.17 -31.19
C HIS A 202 -1.74 -3.08 -30.72
N ASP A 203 -2.23 -4.11 -30.01
CA ASP A 203 -3.57 -4.16 -29.45
C ASP A 203 -3.66 -3.31 -28.19
N ARG A 204 -4.58 -2.35 -28.19
CA ARG A 204 -4.74 -1.37 -27.09
C ARG A 204 -5.11 -2.03 -25.76
N ARG A 205 -5.71 -3.23 -25.79
CA ARG A 205 -6.00 -4.03 -24.58
C ARG A 205 -4.73 -4.44 -23.84
N LEU A 206 -3.60 -4.59 -24.55
CA LEU A 206 -2.29 -4.83 -23.94
C LEU A 206 -1.74 -3.56 -23.27
N ALA A 207 -1.94 -2.38 -23.85
CA ALA A 207 -1.57 -1.11 -23.22
C ALA A 207 -2.40 -0.80 -21.95
N ALA A 208 -3.70 -1.12 -21.97
CA ALA A 208 -4.56 -1.03 -20.79
C ALA A 208 -4.11 -1.99 -19.67
N LEU A 209 -3.66 -3.20 -20.01
CA LEU A 209 -3.07 -4.13 -19.05
C LEU A 209 -1.74 -3.61 -18.46
N HIS A 210 -0.84 -3.06 -19.28
CA HIS A 210 0.38 -2.44 -18.78
C HIS A 210 0.10 -1.22 -17.86
N ASN A 211 -0.87 -0.36 -18.17
CA ASN A 211 -1.33 0.70 -17.26
C ASN A 211 -1.87 0.13 -15.93
N ASN A 212 -2.69 -0.92 -15.97
CA ASN A 212 -3.23 -1.53 -14.75
C ASN A 212 -2.16 -2.18 -13.86
N LEU A 213 -1.08 -2.69 -14.46
CA LEU A 213 0.07 -3.25 -13.75
C LEU A 213 1.04 -2.17 -13.24
N SER A 214 1.17 -1.03 -13.93
CA SER A 214 2.02 0.07 -13.44
C SER A 214 1.51 0.60 -12.10
N MET A 215 0.19 0.70 -11.94
CA MET A 215 -0.45 1.05 -10.67
C MET A 215 -0.09 0.07 -9.56
N LEU A 216 -0.14 -1.25 -9.81
CA LEU A 216 0.27 -2.23 -8.79
C LEU A 216 1.74 -2.06 -8.38
N TYR A 217 2.62 -1.71 -9.32
CA TYR A 217 4.02 -1.43 -8.99
C TYR A 217 4.17 -0.12 -8.20
N SER A 218 3.45 0.94 -8.55
CA SER A 218 3.37 2.19 -7.79
C SER A 218 2.85 1.97 -6.36
N GLU A 219 1.67 1.36 -6.21
CA GLU A 219 1.01 1.00 -4.94
C GLU A 219 1.86 0.07 -4.04
N THR A 220 2.84 -0.65 -4.60
CA THR A 220 3.74 -1.55 -3.85
C THR A 220 5.17 -1.02 -3.64
N GLY A 221 5.45 0.23 -4.00
CA GLY A 221 6.78 0.85 -3.81
C GLY A 221 7.81 0.39 -4.84
N HIS A 222 7.43 0.34 -6.11
CA HIS A 222 8.28 0.00 -7.25
C HIS A 222 8.03 0.98 -8.44
N PRO A 223 8.22 2.30 -8.26
CA PRO A 223 7.97 3.27 -9.33
C PRO A 223 8.88 3.05 -10.55
N ASP A 224 10.05 2.43 -10.36
CA ASP A 224 10.93 1.93 -11.43
C ASP A 224 10.18 1.05 -12.44
N LYS A 225 9.48 0.03 -11.94
CA LYS A 225 8.72 -0.93 -12.76
C LYS A 225 7.42 -0.34 -13.26
N ALA A 226 6.82 0.58 -12.50
CA ALA A 226 5.64 1.31 -12.94
C ALA A 226 5.94 2.13 -14.21
N TYR A 227 7.07 2.85 -14.21
CA TYR A 227 7.55 3.61 -15.37
C TYR A 227 7.82 2.69 -16.58
N ASP A 228 8.54 1.58 -16.37
CA ASP A 228 8.77 0.58 -17.44
C ASP A 228 7.47 0.09 -18.09
N GLN A 229 6.42 -0.21 -17.29
CA GLN A 229 5.12 -0.62 -17.84
C GLN A 229 4.44 0.50 -18.63
N LEU A 230 4.49 1.74 -18.13
CA LEU A 230 3.90 2.89 -18.81
C LEU A 230 4.59 3.21 -20.14
N VAL A 231 5.91 3.03 -20.23
CA VAL A 231 6.67 3.12 -21.49
C VAL A 231 6.23 2.03 -22.48
N GLN A 232 5.95 0.80 -22.03
CA GLN A 232 5.38 -0.23 -22.91
C GLN A 232 3.96 0.15 -23.39
N ALA A 233 3.10 0.61 -22.47
CA ALA A 233 1.75 1.06 -22.81
C ALA A 233 1.75 2.20 -23.85
N MET A 234 2.55 3.23 -23.61
CA MET A 234 2.70 4.37 -24.51
C MET A 234 3.26 3.96 -25.88
N THR A 235 4.19 2.99 -25.92
CA THR A 235 4.72 2.44 -27.18
C THR A 235 3.61 1.74 -27.98
N ILE A 236 2.83 0.87 -27.34
CA ILE A 236 1.72 0.14 -27.97
C ILE A 236 0.64 1.11 -28.48
N LEU A 237 0.32 2.16 -27.73
CA LEU A 237 -0.68 3.15 -28.11
C LEU A 237 -0.24 4.00 -29.31
N ASN A 238 1.01 4.48 -29.34
CA ASN A 238 1.55 5.22 -30.48
C ASN A 238 1.58 4.36 -31.76
N ASP A 239 1.95 3.07 -31.65
CA ASP A 239 1.90 2.14 -32.79
C ASP A 239 0.47 1.72 -33.18
N SER A 240 -0.55 1.95 -32.35
CA SER A 240 -1.94 1.52 -32.61
C SER A 240 -2.65 2.33 -33.72
N GLY A 241 -2.08 3.45 -34.16
CA GLY A 241 -2.58 4.25 -35.27
C GLY A 241 -3.76 5.18 -34.94
N ALA A 242 -4.07 5.37 -33.65
CA ALA A 242 -5.00 6.41 -33.19
C ALA A 242 -4.39 7.82 -33.32
N ASP A 243 -5.20 8.86 -33.13
CA ASP A 243 -4.74 10.26 -33.08
C ASP A 243 -4.20 10.60 -31.68
N PRO A 244 -2.87 10.77 -31.50
CA PRO A 244 -2.27 11.01 -30.19
C PRO A 244 -2.65 12.38 -29.58
N HIS A 245 -3.39 13.22 -30.30
CA HIS A 245 -3.88 14.50 -29.79
C HIS A 245 -5.33 14.47 -29.30
N THR A 246 -6.08 13.38 -29.51
CA THR A 246 -7.48 13.23 -29.03
C THR A 246 -7.77 11.92 -28.29
N ASP A 247 -6.77 11.05 -28.12
CA ASP A 247 -6.87 9.70 -27.56
C ASP A 247 -6.87 9.66 -25.99
N PRO A 248 -7.94 9.17 -25.34
CA PRO A 248 -8.03 9.12 -23.88
C PRO A 248 -7.13 8.06 -23.21
N ASP A 249 -6.74 6.99 -23.90
CA ASP A 249 -5.82 5.99 -23.33
C ASP A 249 -4.40 6.57 -23.28
N ILE A 250 -4.02 7.34 -24.32
CA ILE A 250 -2.76 8.09 -24.34
C ILE A 250 -2.77 9.18 -23.26
N ALA A 251 -3.87 9.93 -23.13
CA ALA A 251 -4.03 10.92 -22.07
C ALA A 251 -3.93 10.30 -20.66
N SER A 252 -4.58 9.17 -20.41
CA SER A 252 -4.49 8.43 -19.13
C SER A 252 -3.08 7.93 -18.86
N THR A 253 -2.41 7.38 -19.87
CA THR A 253 -1.02 6.93 -19.75
C THR A 253 -0.07 8.09 -19.42
N TYR A 254 -0.31 9.29 -19.96
CA TYR A 254 0.44 10.50 -19.60
C TYR A 254 0.19 10.99 -18.17
N VAL A 255 -1.05 10.94 -17.65
CA VAL A 255 -1.31 11.20 -16.22
C VAL A 255 -0.50 10.25 -15.34
N ASN A 256 -0.47 8.97 -15.72
CA ASN A 256 0.23 7.94 -14.96
C ASN A 256 1.76 8.10 -15.02
N LEU A 257 2.30 8.49 -16.18
CA LEU A 257 3.71 8.84 -16.31
C LEU A 257 4.06 10.00 -15.39
N ALA A 258 3.31 11.10 -15.43
CA ALA A 258 3.56 12.27 -14.60
C ALA A 258 3.58 11.96 -13.10
N LEU A 259 2.66 11.12 -12.64
CA LEU A 259 2.55 10.76 -11.22
C LEU A 259 3.63 9.74 -10.78
N VAL A 260 4.05 8.83 -11.67
CA VAL A 260 5.17 7.92 -11.38
C VAL A 260 6.52 8.64 -11.48
N GLU A 261 6.69 9.58 -12.40
CA GLU A 261 7.87 10.46 -12.47
C GLU A 261 7.97 11.33 -11.21
N LEU A 262 6.85 11.76 -10.64
CA LEU A 262 6.83 12.45 -9.36
C LEU A 262 7.15 11.53 -8.17
N GLN A 263 6.81 10.24 -8.21
CA GLN A 263 7.30 9.27 -7.22
C GLN A 263 8.80 9.04 -7.34
N LEU A 264 9.32 8.87 -8.56
CA LEU A 264 10.76 8.78 -8.83
C LEU A 264 11.51 10.04 -8.38
N TRP A 265 10.88 11.22 -8.47
CA TRP A 265 11.42 12.48 -7.96
C TRP A 265 11.53 12.49 -6.43
N HIS A 266 10.50 12.05 -5.71
CA HIS A 266 10.54 11.94 -4.24
C HIS A 266 11.62 10.94 -3.79
N ASP A 267 11.62 9.72 -4.36
CA ASP A 267 12.66 8.70 -4.12
C ASP A 267 14.08 9.24 -4.37
N ALA A 268 14.28 9.96 -5.49
CA ALA A 268 15.57 10.55 -5.83
C ALA A 268 15.99 11.63 -4.83
N ARG A 269 15.09 12.57 -4.50
CA ARG A 269 15.33 13.69 -3.57
C ARG A 269 15.71 13.20 -2.18
N ASP A 270 15.01 12.20 -1.66
CA ASP A 270 15.32 11.62 -0.34
C ASP A 270 16.70 10.95 -0.33
N HIS A 271 17.12 10.35 -1.45
CA HIS A 271 18.45 9.81 -1.66
C HIS A 271 19.55 10.85 -1.97
N GLU A 272 19.23 12.10 -2.33
CA GLU A 272 20.24 13.17 -2.47
C GLU A 272 20.90 13.54 -1.13
N SER A 273 20.22 13.28 -0.01
CA SER A 273 20.76 13.43 1.35
C SER A 273 22.03 12.62 1.63
N ALA A 274 22.36 11.64 0.77
CA ALA A 274 23.45 10.69 0.96
C ALA A 274 24.69 10.86 0.04
N GLY A 275 24.73 11.82 -0.91
CA GLY A 275 25.97 12.05 -1.68
C GLY A 275 25.89 12.94 -2.93
N SER A 276 27.07 13.23 -3.50
CA SER A 276 27.37 14.16 -4.62
C SER A 276 26.18 14.77 -5.39
N ALA A 277 25.95 16.06 -5.13
CA ALA A 277 24.77 16.84 -5.54
C ALA A 277 25.03 17.76 -6.76
N ALA A 278 25.41 17.17 -7.90
CA ALA A 278 25.54 17.91 -9.17
C ALA A 278 24.82 17.16 -10.31
N GLU A 279 25.32 15.98 -10.65
CA GLU A 279 24.72 15.13 -11.70
C GLU A 279 23.36 14.55 -11.25
N ARG A 280 23.18 14.30 -9.93
CA ARG A 280 21.89 13.91 -9.34
C ARG A 280 20.84 15.01 -9.43
N THR A 281 21.13 16.19 -8.89
CA THR A 281 20.18 17.31 -8.85
C THR A 281 19.72 17.76 -10.23
N GLN A 282 20.55 17.59 -11.27
CA GLN A 282 20.10 17.76 -12.65
C GLN A 282 19.08 16.68 -13.06
N SER A 283 19.37 15.39 -12.85
CA SER A 283 18.43 14.29 -13.11
C SER A 283 17.12 14.43 -12.32
N THR A 284 17.18 14.95 -11.09
CA THR A 284 16.01 15.21 -10.24
C THR A 284 15.19 16.38 -10.81
N SER A 285 15.82 17.46 -11.27
CA SER A 285 15.11 18.54 -11.98
C SER A 285 14.44 18.06 -13.28
N GLU A 286 15.13 17.21 -14.04
CA GLU A 286 14.63 16.66 -15.31
C GLU A 286 13.38 15.77 -15.11
N LEU A 287 13.31 14.98 -14.03
CA LEU A 287 12.10 14.21 -13.66
C LEU A 287 10.88 15.12 -13.40
N LEU A 288 11.07 16.24 -12.69
CA LEU A 288 9.96 17.14 -12.34
C LEU A 288 9.44 17.94 -13.55
N ASP A 289 10.34 18.29 -14.47
CA ASP A 289 9.96 18.94 -15.74
C ASP A 289 9.32 17.95 -16.73
N HIS A 290 9.71 16.67 -16.73
CA HIS A 290 8.99 15.63 -17.48
C HIS A 290 7.57 15.41 -16.95
N ALA A 291 7.41 15.33 -15.61
CA ALA A 291 6.09 15.17 -15.00
C ALA A 291 5.14 16.32 -15.37
N ASP A 292 5.64 17.55 -15.39
CA ASP A 292 4.88 18.74 -15.81
C ASP A 292 4.51 18.71 -17.29
N GLU A 293 5.42 18.25 -18.15
CA GLU A 293 5.16 18.08 -19.58
C GLU A 293 4.09 17.02 -19.83
N HIS A 294 4.20 15.83 -19.22
CA HIS A 294 3.22 14.77 -19.36
C HIS A 294 1.84 15.16 -18.79
N ALA A 295 1.78 15.82 -17.63
CA ALA A 295 0.53 16.33 -17.08
C ALA A 295 -0.15 17.36 -18.02
N ARG A 296 0.62 18.28 -18.60
CA ARG A 296 0.11 19.24 -19.60
C ARG A 296 -0.32 18.58 -20.90
N GLN A 297 0.39 17.53 -21.35
CA GLN A 297 0.01 16.76 -22.53
C GLN A 297 -1.31 16.01 -22.32
N ALA A 298 -1.49 15.34 -21.18
CA ALA A 298 -2.75 14.69 -20.82
C ALA A 298 -3.94 15.67 -20.85
N LEU A 299 -3.83 16.81 -20.15
CA LEU A 299 -4.88 17.84 -20.12
C LEU A 299 -5.19 18.38 -21.51
N ASN A 300 -4.18 18.63 -22.34
CA ASN A 300 -4.35 19.11 -23.72
C ASN A 300 -5.16 18.10 -24.58
N ILE A 301 -4.88 16.80 -24.44
CA ILE A 301 -5.60 15.75 -25.17
C ILE A 301 -7.07 15.69 -24.74
N TYR A 302 -7.37 15.73 -23.43
CA TYR A 302 -8.75 15.77 -22.94
C TYR A 302 -9.53 17.00 -23.44
N HIS A 303 -8.89 18.17 -23.55
CA HIS A 303 -9.50 19.36 -24.13
C HIS A 303 -9.78 19.20 -25.64
N GLN A 304 -8.83 18.68 -26.41
CA GLN A 304 -8.99 18.49 -27.86
C GLN A 304 -10.03 17.41 -28.21
N GLY A 305 -10.04 16.30 -27.45
CA GLY A 305 -11.07 15.27 -27.52
C GLY A 305 -12.45 15.70 -27.00
N LYS A 306 -12.55 16.86 -26.33
CA LYS A 306 -13.75 17.41 -25.67
C LYS A 306 -14.30 16.51 -24.55
N LEU A 307 -13.40 15.84 -23.85
CA LEU A 307 -13.68 14.88 -22.77
C LEU A 307 -13.61 15.55 -21.38
N THR A 308 -13.81 16.87 -21.32
CA THR A 308 -13.64 17.71 -20.11
C THR A 308 -14.73 17.54 -19.04
N HIS A 309 -15.70 16.64 -19.28
CA HIS A 309 -16.74 16.22 -18.32
C HIS A 309 -16.62 14.72 -17.99
N SER A 310 -15.46 14.10 -18.29
CA SER A 310 -15.17 12.71 -17.94
C SER A 310 -14.46 12.62 -16.60
N ALA A 311 -14.69 11.51 -15.88
CA ALA A 311 -14.00 11.21 -14.63
C ALA A 311 -12.47 11.24 -14.81
N HIS A 312 -11.94 10.62 -15.88
CA HIS A 312 -10.50 10.60 -16.14
C HIS A 312 -9.90 12.00 -16.36
N TYR A 313 -10.67 12.97 -16.87
CA TYR A 313 -10.24 14.37 -16.95
C TYR A 313 -10.23 15.07 -15.58
N ALA A 314 -11.23 14.82 -14.72
CA ALA A 314 -11.22 15.31 -13.34
C ALA A 314 -9.95 14.87 -12.60
N SER A 315 -9.53 13.64 -12.86
CA SER A 315 -8.35 13.05 -12.27
C SER A 315 -7.04 13.49 -12.95
N ALA A 316 -7.06 13.78 -14.26
CA ALA A 316 -5.95 14.46 -14.93
C ALA A 316 -5.72 15.86 -14.37
N LEU A 317 -6.79 16.58 -14.01
CA LEU A 317 -6.71 17.86 -13.29
C LEU A 317 -6.13 17.67 -11.88
N ALA A 318 -6.54 16.66 -11.13
CA ALA A 318 -5.95 16.35 -9.82
C ALA A 318 -4.46 15.98 -9.92
N GLY A 319 -4.06 15.23 -10.95
CA GLY A 319 -2.66 14.86 -11.18
C GLY A 319 -1.79 16.04 -11.61
N ALA A 320 -2.30 16.90 -12.49
CA ALA A 320 -1.62 18.14 -12.85
C ALA A 320 -1.53 19.12 -11.65
N ALA A 321 -2.58 19.21 -10.84
CA ALA A 321 -2.59 19.99 -9.61
C ALA A 321 -1.51 19.52 -8.62
N GLN A 322 -1.26 18.22 -8.53
CA GLN A 322 -0.16 17.69 -7.73
C GLN A 322 1.20 18.17 -8.26
N VAL A 323 1.49 17.98 -9.54
CA VAL A 323 2.78 18.40 -10.11
C VAL A 323 2.98 19.91 -9.97
N GLN A 324 1.92 20.71 -10.11
CA GLN A 324 1.91 22.15 -9.82
C GLN A 324 2.21 22.43 -8.34
N PHE A 325 1.63 21.67 -7.40
CA PHE A 325 1.87 21.84 -5.96
C PHE A 325 3.35 21.55 -5.62
N THR A 326 3.90 20.42 -6.06
CA THR A 326 5.31 20.04 -5.82
C THR A 326 6.32 20.96 -6.51
N ARG A 327 5.93 21.63 -7.62
CA ARG A 327 6.72 22.71 -8.25
C ARG A 327 6.60 24.07 -7.54
N GLY A 328 5.85 24.17 -6.45
CA GLY A 328 5.61 25.42 -5.72
C GLY A 328 4.64 26.39 -6.41
N ALA A 329 3.96 25.96 -7.48
CA ALA A 329 2.99 26.74 -8.24
C ALA A 329 1.58 26.66 -7.60
N PHE A 330 1.52 26.91 -6.28
CA PHE A 330 0.35 26.63 -5.45
C PHE A 330 -0.96 27.27 -5.95
N ALA A 331 -0.91 28.48 -6.51
CA ALA A 331 -2.09 29.15 -7.07
C ALA A 331 -2.68 28.45 -8.31
N GLU A 332 -1.84 27.78 -9.09
CA GLU A 332 -2.30 26.93 -10.21
C GLU A 332 -2.85 25.61 -9.67
N ALA A 333 -2.16 24.97 -8.72
CA ALA A 333 -2.64 23.76 -8.05
C ALA A 333 -4.03 23.94 -7.41
N VAL A 334 -4.25 25.03 -6.66
CA VAL A 334 -5.55 25.41 -6.09
C VAL A 334 -6.63 25.55 -7.17
N THR A 335 -6.28 26.08 -8.35
CA THR A 335 -7.22 26.23 -9.47
C THR A 335 -7.55 24.87 -10.10
N SER A 336 -6.53 24.06 -10.35
CA SER A 336 -6.67 22.71 -10.91
C SER A 336 -7.43 21.76 -9.98
N TYR A 337 -7.19 21.80 -8.66
CA TYR A 337 -7.92 21.02 -7.66
C TYR A 337 -9.40 21.42 -7.54
N ARG A 338 -9.73 22.72 -7.61
CA ARG A 338 -11.14 23.16 -7.64
C ARG A 338 -11.86 22.67 -8.89
N ASN A 339 -11.23 22.80 -10.06
CA ASN A 339 -11.77 22.27 -11.31
C ASN A 339 -11.95 20.73 -11.26
N ALA A 340 -11.03 20.01 -10.61
CA ALA A 340 -11.15 18.57 -10.39
C ALA A 340 -12.36 18.23 -9.51
N LEU A 341 -12.56 18.95 -8.40
CA LEU A 341 -13.71 18.77 -7.51
C LEU A 341 -15.06 19.03 -8.19
N ASP A 342 -15.15 20.05 -9.04
CA ASP A 342 -16.36 20.34 -9.82
C ASP A 342 -16.74 19.16 -10.73
N VAL A 343 -15.77 18.58 -11.44
CA VAL A 343 -16.02 17.42 -12.34
C VAL A 343 -16.21 16.11 -11.56
N ILE A 344 -15.54 15.91 -10.41
CA ILE A 344 -15.83 14.79 -9.50
C ILE A 344 -17.28 14.88 -8.98
N ALA A 345 -17.73 16.07 -8.60
CA ALA A 345 -19.11 16.29 -8.15
C ALA A 345 -20.14 16.05 -9.28
N GLU A 346 -19.80 16.36 -10.53
CA GLU A 346 -20.62 16.04 -11.72
C GLU A 346 -20.67 14.53 -12.01
N CYS A 347 -19.52 13.83 -12.00
CA CYS A 347 -19.44 12.41 -12.34
C CYS A 347 -19.92 11.47 -11.23
N TYR A 348 -19.59 11.77 -9.98
CA TYR A 348 -19.64 10.84 -8.84
C TYR A 348 -20.35 11.40 -7.59
N GLY A 349 -20.47 12.72 -7.47
CA GLY A 349 -21.03 13.38 -6.29
C GLY A 349 -20.02 13.58 -5.14
N THR A 350 -20.43 14.43 -4.19
CA THR A 350 -19.58 14.95 -3.10
C THR A 350 -19.22 13.94 -2.02
N ASP A 351 -20.00 12.87 -1.90
CA ASP A 351 -19.93 11.96 -0.75
C ASP A 351 -18.92 10.81 -0.96
N THR A 352 -18.14 10.91 -2.04
CA THR A 352 -17.15 9.91 -2.48
C THR A 352 -15.75 10.19 -1.94
N ASP A 353 -14.94 9.13 -1.86
CA ASP A 353 -13.56 9.22 -1.36
C ASP A 353 -12.69 10.09 -2.27
N TYR A 354 -12.91 10.06 -3.59
CA TYR A 354 -12.27 10.96 -4.55
C TYR A 354 -12.49 12.43 -4.21
N TYR A 355 -13.75 12.83 -3.98
CA TYR A 355 -14.08 14.20 -3.62
C TYR A 355 -13.43 14.59 -2.28
N ARG A 356 -13.40 13.67 -1.31
CA ARG A 356 -12.81 13.89 0.01
C ARG A 356 -11.28 14.09 -0.05
N THR A 357 -10.57 13.23 -0.78
CA THR A 357 -9.11 13.34 -0.92
C THR A 357 -8.72 14.56 -1.75
N THR A 358 -9.34 14.80 -2.92
CA THR A 358 -9.05 16.00 -3.71
C THR A 358 -9.37 17.30 -2.95
N SER A 359 -10.32 17.29 -2.01
CA SER A 359 -10.62 18.42 -1.12
C SER A 359 -9.58 18.61 -0.01
N GLN A 360 -8.95 17.54 0.47
CA GLN A 360 -7.80 17.62 1.40
C GLN A 360 -6.57 18.18 0.67
N ASN A 361 -6.29 17.72 -0.55
CA ASN A 361 -5.21 18.25 -1.39
C ASN A 361 -5.41 19.74 -1.69
N LEU A 362 -6.66 20.16 -1.96
CA LEU A 362 -7.01 21.57 -2.15
C LEU A 362 -6.70 22.40 -0.89
N GLN A 363 -7.08 21.93 0.29
CA GLN A 363 -6.80 22.63 1.55
C GLN A 363 -5.30 22.82 1.76
N ALA A 364 -4.49 21.78 1.55
CA ALA A 364 -3.03 21.86 1.61
C ALA A 364 -2.45 22.88 0.60
N ALA A 365 -2.99 22.92 -0.63
CA ALA A 365 -2.59 23.88 -1.65
C ALA A 365 -2.98 25.33 -1.28
N GLU A 366 -4.13 25.54 -0.65
CA GLU A 366 -4.57 26.85 -0.15
C GLU A 366 -3.72 27.34 1.04
N ASP A 367 -3.36 26.45 1.97
CA ASP A 367 -2.53 26.77 3.12
C ASP A 367 -1.06 27.05 2.73
N ALA A 368 -0.48 26.26 1.82
CA ALA A 368 0.86 26.51 1.28
C ALA A 368 0.93 27.83 0.50
N MET A 369 -0.08 28.13 -0.33
CA MET A 369 -0.23 29.43 -1.00
C MET A 369 -0.31 30.59 0.00
N ALA A 370 -1.05 30.42 1.10
CA ALA A 370 -1.15 31.42 2.17
C ALA A 370 0.18 31.59 2.93
N GLN A 371 0.96 30.53 3.12
CA GLN A 371 2.29 30.60 3.76
C GLN A 371 3.32 31.29 2.85
N GLN A 372 3.37 30.92 1.57
CA GLN A 372 4.20 31.57 0.55
C GLN A 372 3.89 33.08 0.43
N ALA A 373 2.61 33.46 0.54
CA ALA A 373 2.19 34.87 0.57
C ALA A 373 2.66 35.62 1.84
N LYS A 374 2.63 34.98 3.03
CA LYS A 374 3.20 35.57 4.27
C LYS A 374 4.71 35.79 4.15
N GLN A 375 5.45 34.78 3.69
CA GLN A 375 6.90 34.86 3.50
C GLN A 375 7.29 35.95 2.48
N SER A 376 6.57 36.02 1.36
CA SER A 376 6.73 37.09 0.36
C SER A 376 6.45 38.49 0.92
N GLY A 377 5.49 38.60 1.84
CA GLY A 377 5.18 39.84 2.55
C GLY A 377 6.18 40.23 3.64
N MET A 378 6.97 39.29 4.15
CA MET A 378 8.00 39.53 5.17
C MET A 378 9.35 39.99 4.58
N SER A 379 9.56 39.81 3.27
CA SER A 379 10.82 40.08 2.56
C SER A 379 11.10 41.57 2.34
N SER A 380 11.13 42.38 3.40
CA SER A 380 11.57 43.79 3.33
C SER A 380 12.45 44.28 4.48
N ASP A 381 12.99 43.40 5.34
CA ASP A 381 14.13 43.74 6.21
C ASP A 381 14.91 42.51 6.70
N ILE A 382 16.09 42.76 7.28
CA ILE A 382 17.08 41.81 7.87
C ILE A 382 18.07 41.18 6.86
N THR A 383 19.35 41.48 7.09
CA THR A 383 20.52 40.96 6.35
C THR A 383 21.23 39.83 7.09
N ASP A 384 21.50 38.74 6.37
CA ASP A 384 22.70 37.88 6.43
C ASP A 384 23.42 37.72 7.79
N THR A 385 23.31 36.53 8.41
CA THR A 385 24.30 36.03 9.37
C THR A 385 24.42 34.50 9.28
N THR A 386 25.13 34.02 8.25
CA THR A 386 25.47 32.59 8.11
C THR A 386 26.28 32.07 9.31
N THR A 387 25.81 30.98 9.95
CA THR A 387 26.50 30.32 11.07
C THR A 387 26.63 28.81 10.81
N THR A 388 27.68 28.42 10.09
CA THR A 388 27.95 27.02 9.76
C THR A 388 28.46 26.24 10.98
N THR A 389 27.77 25.17 11.37
CA THR A 389 28.24 24.19 12.36
C THR A 389 28.37 22.80 11.73
N ALA A 390 29.61 22.41 11.41
CA ALA A 390 29.91 21.09 10.89
C ALA A 390 30.27 20.10 12.02
N PHE A 391 29.85 18.85 11.88
CA PHE A 391 30.35 17.71 12.65
C PHE A 391 31.16 16.77 11.74
N PRO A 392 32.13 16.01 12.29
CA PRO A 392 33.30 15.58 11.52
C PRO A 392 33.13 14.28 10.71
N ASP A 393 33.96 14.20 9.67
CA ASP A 393 34.20 13.02 8.83
C ASP A 393 34.74 11.80 9.62
N ALA A 394 34.42 10.60 9.13
CA ALA A 394 34.86 9.30 9.64
C ALA A 394 35.22 8.32 8.50
N SER A 395 35.79 8.82 7.40
CA SER A 395 36.22 8.04 6.23
C SER A 395 37.41 7.09 6.54
N ALA A 396 37.20 5.77 6.43
CA ALA A 396 38.29 4.78 6.39
C ALA A 396 37.88 3.39 5.85
N VAL A 397 38.45 3.02 4.68
CA VAL A 397 38.53 1.65 4.10
C VAL A 397 37.19 0.99 3.67
N GLY A 398 37.05 0.44 2.46
CA GLY A 398 38.00 0.37 1.34
C GLY A 398 37.38 -0.28 0.08
N ASP A 399 38.17 -0.42 -0.97
CA ASP A 399 37.70 -0.84 -2.30
C ASP A 399 37.25 -2.31 -2.38
N ASP A 400 36.01 -2.56 -2.83
CA ASP A 400 35.68 -3.65 -3.77
C ASP A 400 34.39 -3.32 -4.55
N LEU A 401 34.23 -3.89 -5.74
CA LEU A 401 33.12 -3.64 -6.67
C LEU A 401 32.07 -4.77 -6.63
N SER A 402 30.98 -4.53 -5.90
CA SER A 402 29.80 -5.39 -5.88
C SER A 402 28.52 -4.52 -5.92
N PRO A 403 27.49 -4.88 -6.72
CA PRO A 403 26.29 -4.07 -6.85
C PRO A 403 25.44 -4.09 -5.57
N ASP A 404 24.81 -2.96 -5.26
CA ASP A 404 23.86 -2.84 -4.15
C ASP A 404 22.56 -3.60 -4.48
N ILE A 405 22.50 -4.88 -4.08
CA ILE A 405 21.36 -5.78 -4.23
C ILE A 405 20.86 -6.22 -2.85
N THR A 406 19.56 -6.07 -2.61
CA THR A 406 18.92 -6.50 -1.34
C THR A 406 18.81 -8.02 -1.26
N GLY A 407 18.75 -8.56 -0.05
CA GLY A 407 18.60 -10.00 0.21
C GLY A 407 17.32 -10.58 -0.42
N LEU A 408 16.22 -9.82 -0.43
CA LEU A 408 15.00 -10.18 -1.16
C LEU A 408 15.23 -10.31 -2.68
N ALA A 409 15.97 -9.39 -3.29
CA ALA A 409 16.30 -9.44 -4.72
C ALA A 409 17.30 -10.55 -5.05
N LEU A 410 18.28 -10.80 -4.16
CA LEU A 410 19.26 -11.88 -4.28
C LEU A 410 18.57 -13.26 -4.19
N ALA A 411 17.72 -13.46 -3.19
CA ALA A 411 16.90 -14.66 -3.01
C ALA A 411 15.98 -14.91 -4.21
N LYS A 412 15.31 -13.86 -4.72
CA LYS A 412 14.42 -13.97 -5.89
C LYS A 412 15.17 -14.34 -7.17
N ARG A 413 16.39 -13.82 -7.38
CA ARG A 413 17.25 -14.22 -8.50
C ARG A 413 17.72 -15.68 -8.36
N MET A 414 18.14 -16.09 -7.17
CA MET A 414 18.54 -17.49 -6.89
C MET A 414 17.40 -18.48 -7.13
N TRP A 415 16.18 -18.12 -6.69
CA TRP A 415 14.95 -18.86 -6.98
C TRP A 415 14.70 -18.98 -8.50
N LEU A 416 14.79 -17.88 -9.25
CA LEU A 416 14.52 -17.88 -10.70
C LEU A 416 15.57 -18.63 -11.52
N GLU A 417 16.85 -18.55 -11.14
CA GLU A 417 17.96 -19.13 -11.90
C GLU A 417 18.21 -20.62 -11.56
N TYR A 418 17.99 -21.03 -10.31
CA TYR A 418 18.30 -22.39 -9.85
C TYR A 418 17.09 -23.13 -9.25
N GLY A 419 16.34 -22.51 -8.35
CA GLY A 419 15.24 -23.17 -7.64
C GLY A 419 14.09 -23.61 -8.54
N LYS A 420 13.58 -22.69 -9.38
CA LYS A 420 12.46 -22.92 -10.29
C LYS A 420 12.80 -23.94 -11.39
N PRO A 421 13.98 -23.90 -12.05
CA PRO A 421 14.41 -24.96 -12.96
C PRO A 421 14.57 -26.32 -12.28
N MET A 422 15.14 -26.39 -11.06
CA MET A 422 15.29 -27.64 -10.30
C MET A 422 13.94 -28.32 -10.02
N ILE A 423 12.92 -27.54 -9.62
CA ILE A 423 11.55 -28.06 -9.42
C ILE A 423 10.94 -28.51 -10.76
N ALA A 424 11.09 -27.75 -11.84
CA ALA A 424 10.56 -28.14 -13.15
C ALA A 424 11.20 -29.43 -13.72
N GLU A 425 12.50 -29.65 -13.48
CA GLU A 425 13.22 -30.86 -13.90
C GLU A 425 12.88 -32.08 -13.04
N ARG A 426 12.94 -31.93 -11.70
CA ARG A 426 12.92 -33.08 -10.76
C ARG A 426 11.56 -33.34 -10.12
N TYR A 427 10.67 -32.34 -10.12
CA TYR A 427 9.37 -32.36 -9.45
C TYR A 427 8.22 -31.79 -10.32
N PRO A 428 8.13 -32.06 -11.65
CA PRO A 428 7.16 -31.40 -12.53
C PRO A 428 5.69 -31.55 -12.07
N GLN A 429 5.32 -32.70 -11.49
CA GLN A 429 3.99 -32.94 -10.94
C GLN A 429 3.66 -32.18 -9.64
N TYR A 430 4.66 -31.56 -9.01
CA TYR A 430 4.52 -30.69 -7.84
C TYR A 430 4.79 -29.20 -8.15
N GLN A 431 5.12 -28.85 -9.40
CA GLN A 431 5.38 -27.45 -9.79
C GLN A 431 4.18 -26.53 -9.52
N GLY A 432 2.95 -27.05 -9.61
CA GLY A 432 1.72 -26.34 -9.25
C GLY A 432 1.31 -26.44 -7.76
N ARG A 433 2.18 -26.96 -6.89
CA ARG A 433 1.87 -27.26 -5.47
C ARG A 433 2.90 -26.75 -4.46
N ILE A 434 4.12 -26.43 -4.89
CA ILE A 434 5.19 -25.89 -4.04
C ILE A 434 5.14 -24.36 -4.11
N ALA A 435 5.05 -23.70 -2.95
CA ALA A 435 5.22 -22.26 -2.85
C ALA A 435 6.70 -21.90 -2.61
N ALA A 436 7.14 -20.73 -3.08
CA ALA A 436 8.51 -20.24 -2.94
C ALA A 436 8.53 -18.76 -2.56
N GLY A 437 9.52 -18.32 -1.77
CA GLY A 437 9.62 -16.92 -1.31
C GLY A 437 10.74 -16.68 -0.30
N LEU A 438 10.72 -15.52 0.34
CA LEU A 438 11.55 -15.20 1.51
C LEU A 438 10.71 -14.41 2.51
N VAL A 439 10.45 -14.98 3.68
CA VAL A 439 9.61 -14.46 4.78
C VAL A 439 10.25 -14.88 6.10
N GLY A 440 10.21 -14.03 7.14
CA GLY A 440 10.72 -14.40 8.46
C GLY A 440 11.51 -13.30 9.19
N HIS A 441 12.42 -13.73 10.06
CA HIS A 441 13.12 -12.88 11.03
C HIS A 441 14.35 -12.12 10.48
N GLY A 442 14.64 -12.15 9.17
CA GLY A 442 15.79 -11.46 8.58
C GLY A 442 15.54 -9.96 8.33
N SER A 443 16.58 -9.12 8.36
CA SER A 443 16.53 -7.73 7.87
C SER A 443 16.10 -7.68 6.39
N GLU A 444 16.67 -8.59 5.61
CA GLU A 444 16.30 -8.93 4.23
C GLU A 444 14.78 -9.16 4.05
N CYS A 445 14.10 -9.80 4.99
CA CYS A 445 12.65 -10.07 4.91
C CYS A 445 11.79 -8.80 5.10
N TYR A 446 12.35 -7.74 5.68
CA TYR A 446 11.68 -6.45 5.82
C TYR A 446 12.11 -5.41 4.76
N GLY A 447 13.20 -5.67 4.02
CA GLY A 447 13.89 -4.65 3.23
C GLY A 447 14.58 -3.59 4.09
N PHE A 448 15.15 -4.02 5.23
CA PHE A 448 16.00 -3.20 6.12
C PHE A 448 17.41 -3.79 6.23
N ASP A 449 17.86 -4.44 5.17
CA ASP A 449 19.20 -4.99 5.01
C ASP A 449 20.18 -3.93 4.49
N ASP A 450 21.31 -3.85 5.16
CA ASP A 450 22.46 -3.02 4.83
C ASP A 450 23.78 -3.81 4.93
N LYS A 451 24.88 -3.16 4.55
CA LYS A 451 26.24 -3.73 4.55
C LYS A 451 26.75 -4.15 5.93
N LEU A 452 26.13 -3.72 7.04
CA LEU A 452 26.43 -4.22 8.38
C LEU A 452 25.66 -5.52 8.67
N SER A 453 24.39 -5.58 8.28
CA SER A 453 23.51 -6.75 8.48
C SER A 453 23.85 -7.97 7.62
N HIS A 454 24.78 -7.83 6.68
CA HIS A 454 25.31 -8.94 5.87
C HIS A 454 26.31 -9.83 6.64
N ASP A 455 26.63 -9.51 7.90
CA ASP A 455 27.55 -10.30 8.74
C ASP A 455 27.00 -11.68 9.12
N HIS A 456 25.69 -11.75 9.38
CA HIS A 456 25.01 -12.94 9.89
C HIS A 456 23.60 -13.13 9.32
N ASP A 457 23.21 -14.39 9.17
CA ASP A 457 21.91 -14.84 8.65
C ASP A 457 21.51 -14.30 7.25
N PHE A 458 22.40 -13.64 6.50
CA PHE A 458 22.20 -13.17 5.11
C PHE A 458 22.88 -14.10 4.09
N GLY A 459 22.28 -14.31 2.91
CA GLY A 459 22.89 -15.09 1.82
C GLY A 459 21.92 -15.46 0.68
N PRO A 460 22.41 -16.03 -0.45
CA PRO A 460 21.62 -16.37 -1.63
C PRO A 460 20.77 -17.63 -1.41
N ASP A 461 19.73 -17.49 -0.59
CA ASP A 461 18.83 -18.56 -0.17
C ASP A 461 17.37 -18.12 -0.25
N PHE A 462 16.46 -19.08 -0.27
CA PHE A 462 15.02 -18.86 -0.26
C PHE A 462 14.30 -19.97 0.51
N CYS A 463 13.01 -19.78 0.75
CA CYS A 463 12.13 -20.79 1.34
C CYS A 463 11.34 -21.52 0.26
N LEU A 464 11.11 -22.82 0.46
CA LEU A 464 10.12 -23.63 -0.25
C LEU A 464 9.11 -24.15 0.77
N TRP A 465 7.82 -23.86 0.58
CA TRP A 465 6.75 -24.29 1.47
C TRP A 465 5.81 -25.28 0.79
N LEU A 466 5.47 -26.35 1.51
CA LEU A 466 4.66 -27.47 1.02
C LEU A 466 3.51 -27.75 2.00
N THR A 467 2.44 -28.35 1.50
CA THR A 467 1.40 -28.92 2.40
C THR A 467 1.99 -30.07 3.22
N ASP A 468 1.34 -30.41 4.34
CA ASP A 468 1.75 -31.55 5.17
C ASP A 468 1.73 -32.88 4.37
N GLU A 469 0.83 -32.99 3.37
CA GLU A 469 0.76 -34.11 2.41
C GLU A 469 1.96 -34.11 1.45
N ASP A 470 2.23 -33.00 0.76
CA ASP A 470 3.32 -32.93 -0.24
C ASP A 470 4.69 -33.12 0.42
N TYR A 471 4.90 -32.51 1.60
CA TYR A 471 6.14 -32.70 2.34
C TYR A 471 6.35 -34.16 2.76
N ALA A 472 5.29 -34.88 3.13
CA ALA A 472 5.39 -36.32 3.44
C ALA A 472 5.80 -37.18 2.23
N HIS A 473 5.53 -36.72 1.00
CA HIS A 473 5.90 -37.43 -0.23
C HIS A 473 7.27 -37.03 -0.80
N ILE A 474 7.69 -35.76 -0.66
CA ILE A 474 8.92 -35.24 -1.29
C ILE A 474 9.84 -34.40 -0.41
N GLY A 475 9.44 -33.96 0.77
CA GLY A 475 10.13 -32.92 1.56
C GLY A 475 11.61 -33.19 1.83
N GLU A 476 11.96 -34.38 2.30
CA GLU A 476 13.37 -34.75 2.57
C GLU A 476 14.24 -34.78 1.31
N ARG A 477 13.70 -35.24 0.18
CA ARG A 477 14.42 -35.31 -1.09
C ARG A 477 14.56 -33.93 -1.73
N LEU A 478 13.50 -33.12 -1.67
CA LEU A 478 13.53 -31.72 -2.12
C LEU A 478 14.49 -30.89 -1.26
N GLN A 479 14.64 -31.20 0.04
CA GLN A 479 15.68 -30.59 0.87
C GLN A 479 17.08 -30.99 0.40
N ALA A 480 17.34 -32.27 0.13
CA ALA A 480 18.64 -32.71 -0.38
C ALA A 480 18.97 -32.12 -1.77
N ASP A 481 17.96 -31.85 -2.60
CA ASP A 481 18.10 -31.13 -3.86
C ASP A 481 18.30 -29.62 -3.67
N TYR A 482 17.68 -29.01 -2.64
CA TYR A 482 17.90 -27.61 -2.22
C TYR A 482 19.33 -27.42 -1.68
N ASP A 483 19.79 -28.30 -0.80
CA ASP A 483 21.14 -28.27 -0.19
C ASP A 483 22.27 -28.52 -1.22
N ALA A 484 21.91 -28.92 -2.45
CA ALA A 484 22.81 -29.11 -3.59
C ALA A 484 22.81 -27.93 -4.58
N LEU A 485 22.07 -26.85 -4.31
CA LEU A 485 22.13 -25.61 -5.09
C LEU A 485 23.45 -24.84 -4.81
N PRO A 486 23.85 -23.90 -5.69
CA PRO A 486 25.10 -23.14 -5.50
C PRO A 486 25.14 -22.34 -4.18
N ASP A 487 26.13 -22.65 -3.34
CA ASP A 487 26.38 -21.94 -2.07
C ASP A 487 26.96 -20.53 -2.26
N ARG A 488 27.27 -20.15 -3.50
CA ARG A 488 27.83 -18.87 -3.92
C ARG A 488 27.15 -18.37 -5.18
N PHE A 489 26.61 -17.15 -5.13
CA PHE A 489 25.85 -16.56 -6.23
C PHE A 489 26.02 -15.03 -6.26
N LEU A 490 26.15 -14.46 -7.46
CA LEU A 490 26.39 -13.01 -7.69
C LEU A 490 27.52 -12.39 -6.83
N GLY A 491 28.56 -13.17 -6.50
CA GLY A 491 29.68 -12.77 -5.64
C GLY A 491 29.49 -13.05 -4.15
N PHE A 492 28.23 -13.16 -3.69
CA PHE A 492 27.89 -13.44 -2.30
C PHE A 492 28.30 -14.87 -1.89
N GLY A 493 28.59 -15.02 -0.60
CA GLY A 493 28.97 -16.29 0.03
C GLY A 493 27.79 -17.06 0.61
N PRO A 494 28.04 -18.28 1.13
CA PRO A 494 27.02 -19.07 1.83
C PRO A 494 26.52 -18.34 3.07
N ARG A 495 25.23 -18.53 3.39
CA ARG A 495 24.57 -17.86 4.51
C ARG A 495 25.20 -18.19 5.86
N GLN A 496 25.72 -17.17 6.54
CA GLN A 496 26.34 -17.31 7.85
C GLN A 496 25.30 -17.41 8.97
N SER A 497 24.56 -18.52 8.99
CA SER A 497 23.49 -18.79 9.93
C SER A 497 23.98 -18.85 11.38
N THR A 498 23.40 -18.00 12.23
CA THR A 498 23.62 -17.99 13.68
C THR A 498 23.26 -19.33 14.33
N PRO A 499 23.78 -19.68 15.53
CA PRO A 499 23.46 -20.96 16.18
C PRO A 499 21.97 -21.19 16.48
N ARG A 500 21.15 -20.14 16.53
CA ARG A 500 19.68 -20.23 16.64
C ARG A 500 19.00 -20.45 15.28
N ALA A 501 19.68 -20.14 14.17
CA ALA A 501 19.22 -20.30 12.79
C ALA A 501 19.73 -21.61 12.13
N GLN A 502 20.08 -22.62 12.92
CA GLN A 502 20.61 -23.91 12.46
C GLN A 502 19.69 -25.07 12.88
N GLY A 503 19.74 -26.18 12.14
CA GLY A 503 18.88 -27.34 12.37
C GLY A 503 17.40 -26.98 12.24
N ASP A 504 16.60 -27.39 13.22
CA ASP A 504 15.15 -27.11 13.29
C ASP A 504 14.83 -25.61 13.37
N GLY A 505 15.79 -24.76 13.75
CA GLY A 505 15.66 -23.30 13.79
C GLY A 505 15.99 -22.58 12.48
N ARG A 506 16.28 -23.31 11.39
CA ARG A 506 16.66 -22.72 10.09
C ARG A 506 15.60 -21.77 9.53
N ARG A 507 16.05 -20.69 8.87
CA ARG A 507 15.18 -19.66 8.29
C ARG A 507 14.91 -19.80 6.79
N VAL A 508 15.60 -20.73 6.13
CA VAL A 508 15.56 -20.96 4.68
C VAL A 508 15.65 -22.47 4.39
N GLY A 509 15.38 -22.88 3.15
CA GLY A 509 15.22 -24.28 2.76
C GLY A 509 13.76 -24.72 2.67
N VAL A 510 13.50 -26.00 2.89
CA VAL A 510 12.20 -26.65 2.62
C VAL A 510 11.41 -26.85 3.92
N PHE A 511 10.13 -26.48 3.92
CA PHE A 511 9.28 -26.52 5.11
C PHE A 511 7.88 -27.06 4.79
N ARG A 512 7.21 -27.63 5.81
CA ARG A 512 5.75 -27.65 5.82
C ARG A 512 5.25 -26.24 6.13
N ILE A 513 4.13 -25.84 5.51
CA ILE A 513 3.48 -24.55 5.79
C ILE A 513 3.19 -24.41 7.29
N GLY A 514 2.62 -25.45 7.91
CA GLY A 514 2.32 -25.45 9.35
C GLY A 514 3.56 -25.34 10.23
N ASP A 515 4.59 -26.15 9.98
CA ASP A 515 5.85 -26.13 10.76
C ASP A 515 6.54 -24.76 10.70
N PHE A 516 6.50 -24.10 9.52
CA PHE A 516 7.06 -22.76 9.34
C PHE A 516 6.35 -21.73 10.24
N PHE A 517 5.01 -21.62 10.16
CA PHE A 517 4.27 -20.66 11.00
C PHE A 517 4.36 -21.01 12.50
N GLU A 518 4.41 -22.29 12.85
CA GLU A 518 4.58 -22.75 14.23
C GLU A 518 5.94 -22.34 14.80
N SER A 519 7.02 -22.42 14.01
CA SER A 519 8.36 -21.97 14.43
C SER A 519 8.50 -20.44 14.59
N VAL A 520 7.63 -19.66 13.96
CA VAL A 520 7.63 -18.18 14.02
C VAL A 520 6.68 -17.64 15.08
N THR A 521 5.46 -18.20 15.18
CA THR A 521 4.35 -17.66 15.98
C THR A 521 3.94 -18.54 17.16
N GLY A 522 4.35 -19.81 17.18
CA GLY A 522 3.83 -20.84 18.08
C GLY A 522 2.55 -21.55 17.58
N TYR A 523 1.97 -21.14 16.44
CA TYR A 523 0.76 -21.73 15.87
C TYR A 523 0.95 -22.13 14.39
N ARG A 524 0.41 -23.28 13.97
CA ARG A 524 0.48 -23.76 12.58
C ARG A 524 -0.37 -22.94 11.60
N THR A 525 -1.41 -22.29 12.12
CA THR A 525 -2.37 -21.44 11.43
C THR A 525 -2.78 -20.33 12.38
N ALA A 526 -3.28 -19.20 11.86
CA ALA A 526 -3.81 -18.15 12.72
C ALA A 526 -4.95 -18.66 13.62
N PRO A 527 -5.09 -18.18 14.86
CA PRO A 527 -6.20 -18.53 15.73
C PRO A 527 -7.56 -18.11 15.14
N ALA A 528 -8.61 -18.85 15.49
CA ALA A 528 -9.97 -18.50 15.07
C ALA A 528 -10.47 -17.20 15.71
N ALA A 529 -11.39 -16.49 15.04
CA ALA A 529 -11.88 -15.18 15.49
C ALA A 529 -12.68 -15.24 16.81
N ASP A 530 -13.30 -16.38 17.10
CA ASP A 530 -13.97 -16.70 18.37
C ASP A 530 -12.99 -17.09 19.51
N GLN A 531 -11.68 -17.12 19.23
CA GLN A 531 -10.61 -17.38 20.21
C GLN A 531 -9.69 -16.15 20.43
N PRO A 532 -10.23 -14.98 20.84
CA PRO A 532 -9.44 -13.75 21.03
C PRO A 532 -8.33 -13.89 22.10
N HIS A 533 -8.47 -14.85 23.01
CA HIS A 533 -7.45 -15.15 24.03
C HIS A 533 -6.18 -15.76 23.43
N GLU A 534 -6.26 -16.51 22.34
CA GLU A 534 -5.08 -17.04 21.62
C GLU A 534 -4.39 -15.92 20.83
N TRP A 535 -5.16 -15.05 20.17
CA TRP A 535 -4.66 -13.85 19.50
C TRP A 535 -3.92 -12.90 20.44
N LEU A 536 -4.42 -12.71 21.68
CA LEU A 536 -3.76 -11.89 22.70
C LEU A 536 -2.48 -12.50 23.28
N MET A 537 -2.15 -13.75 22.95
CA MET A 537 -0.87 -14.38 23.30
C MET A 537 0.20 -14.25 22.19
N LEU A 538 -0.17 -13.73 21.01
CA LEU A 538 0.74 -13.48 19.90
C LEU A 538 1.43 -12.11 20.05
N ASP A 539 2.74 -12.08 19.81
CA ASP A 539 3.56 -10.86 19.86
C ASP A 539 3.60 -10.18 18.48
N GLU A 540 3.50 -8.85 18.44
CA GLU A 540 3.48 -8.07 17.19
C GLU A 540 4.74 -8.27 16.34
N ALA A 541 5.91 -8.50 16.93
CA ALA A 541 7.12 -8.75 16.16
C ALA A 541 7.18 -10.18 15.59
N THR A 542 6.55 -11.16 16.26
CA THR A 542 6.36 -12.52 15.70
C THR A 542 5.35 -12.52 14.54
N LEU A 543 4.25 -11.79 14.68
CA LEU A 543 3.27 -11.58 13.61
C LEU A 543 3.87 -10.79 12.43
N ALA A 544 4.69 -9.78 12.70
CA ALA A 544 5.45 -9.06 11.67
C ALA A 544 6.38 -10.02 10.91
N ALA A 545 7.14 -10.87 11.62
CA ALA A 545 8.02 -11.86 11.00
C ALA A 545 7.26 -12.95 10.20
N ALA A 546 6.03 -13.30 10.58
CA ALA A 546 5.19 -14.25 9.83
C ALA A 546 4.57 -13.65 8.56
N THR A 547 4.35 -12.34 8.53
CA THR A 547 3.57 -11.65 7.48
C THR A 547 4.39 -10.75 6.56
N ASN A 548 5.66 -10.48 6.89
CA ASN A 548 6.59 -9.70 6.05
C ASN A 548 7.03 -10.47 4.79
N GLY A 549 8.13 -10.03 4.17
CA GLY A 549 8.75 -10.73 3.06
C GLY A 549 7.95 -10.71 1.77
N GLN A 550 8.37 -11.52 0.81
CA GLN A 550 7.70 -11.69 -0.47
C GLN A 550 7.55 -13.16 -0.82
N VAL A 551 6.37 -13.51 -1.32
CA VAL A 551 6.11 -14.78 -2.02
C VAL A 551 6.54 -14.59 -3.48
N PHE A 552 7.42 -15.44 -3.99
CA PHE A 552 7.89 -15.41 -5.37
C PHE A 552 7.00 -16.23 -6.32
N ALA A 553 6.30 -17.22 -5.78
CA ALA A 553 5.20 -17.97 -6.42
C ALA A 553 4.45 -18.78 -5.34
N ASP A 554 3.12 -18.84 -5.40
CA ASP A 554 2.32 -19.80 -4.63
C ASP A 554 1.14 -20.31 -5.49
N PRO A 555 1.40 -21.24 -6.44
CA PRO A 555 0.43 -21.67 -7.43
C PRO A 555 -0.76 -22.47 -6.85
N LEU A 556 -0.69 -22.87 -5.58
CA LEU A 556 -1.77 -23.52 -4.84
C LEU A 556 -2.52 -22.55 -3.90
N GLY A 557 -1.97 -21.34 -3.68
CA GLY A 557 -2.46 -20.35 -2.72
C GLY A 557 -2.35 -20.78 -1.25
N ALA A 558 -1.74 -21.92 -0.94
CA ALA A 558 -1.82 -22.57 0.38
C ALA A 558 -0.98 -21.86 1.45
N PHE A 559 0.22 -21.40 1.08
CA PHE A 559 1.07 -20.63 1.98
C PHE A 559 0.48 -19.23 2.19
N SER A 560 0.03 -18.61 1.10
CA SER A 560 -0.52 -17.26 1.07
C SER A 560 -1.84 -17.16 1.84
N LYS A 561 -2.71 -18.17 1.75
CA LYS A 561 -3.92 -18.29 2.58
C LYS A 561 -3.59 -18.36 4.07
N THR A 562 -2.57 -19.12 4.46
CA THR A 562 -2.15 -19.24 5.87
C THR A 562 -1.51 -17.93 6.36
N ARG A 563 -0.64 -17.30 5.55
CA ARG A 563 -0.04 -15.99 5.80
C ARG A 563 -1.08 -14.88 5.94
N GLN A 564 -2.11 -14.89 5.10
CA GLN A 564 -3.22 -13.93 5.15
C GLN A 564 -4.07 -14.11 6.41
N GLY A 565 -4.28 -15.36 6.86
CA GLY A 565 -4.92 -15.63 8.16
C GLY A 565 -4.24 -14.88 9.30
N PHE A 566 -2.90 -14.85 9.35
CA PHE A 566 -2.16 -14.11 10.38
C PHE A 566 -2.22 -12.58 10.22
N LYS A 567 -2.60 -12.05 9.05
CA LYS A 567 -2.88 -10.61 8.87
C LYS A 567 -4.28 -10.20 9.34
N LEU A 568 -5.25 -11.12 9.29
CA LEU A 568 -6.65 -10.90 9.63
C LEU A 568 -6.90 -11.02 11.15
N MET A 569 -6.23 -10.18 11.93
CA MET A 569 -6.53 -10.03 13.36
C MET A 569 -7.98 -9.56 13.55
N PRO A 570 -8.79 -10.21 14.42
CA PRO A 570 -10.16 -9.79 14.70
C PRO A 570 -10.22 -8.37 15.29
N ASP A 571 -11.19 -7.57 14.85
CA ASP A 571 -11.23 -6.15 15.20
C ASP A 571 -11.43 -5.89 16.70
N ASP A 572 -12.20 -6.72 17.40
CA ASP A 572 -12.31 -6.73 18.86
C ASP A 572 -10.94 -6.86 19.56
N VAL A 573 -10.04 -7.70 19.02
CA VAL A 573 -8.67 -7.87 19.53
C VAL A 573 -7.86 -6.61 19.24
N ARG A 574 -7.96 -6.07 18.01
CA ARG A 574 -7.28 -4.84 17.59
C ARG A 574 -7.68 -3.65 18.47
N LEU A 575 -8.97 -3.50 18.78
CA LEU A 575 -9.52 -2.48 19.67
C LEU A 575 -9.07 -2.65 21.13
N SER A 576 -9.06 -3.88 21.65
CA SER A 576 -8.51 -4.18 22.99
C SER A 576 -7.02 -3.82 23.09
N LEU A 577 -6.23 -4.12 22.04
CA LEU A 577 -4.82 -3.71 21.96
C LEU A 577 -4.68 -2.18 21.86
N ILE A 578 -5.52 -1.49 21.06
CA ILE A 578 -5.55 -0.03 20.98
C ILE A 578 -5.80 0.58 22.37
N SER A 579 -6.84 0.15 23.11
CA SER A 579 -7.09 0.63 24.48
C SER A 579 -5.88 0.44 25.40
N ARG A 580 -5.24 -0.74 25.35
CA ARG A 580 -4.02 -1.00 26.14
C ARG A 580 -2.88 -0.06 25.77
N ARG A 581 -2.68 0.26 24.48
CA ARG A 581 -1.69 1.26 24.07
C ARG A 581 -2.06 2.65 24.57
N LEU A 582 -3.33 3.08 24.48
CA LEU A 582 -3.79 4.36 25.02
C LEU A 582 -3.49 4.50 26.53
N GLY A 583 -3.77 3.45 27.32
CA GLY A 583 -3.40 3.39 28.74
C GLY A 583 -1.89 3.43 28.98
N MET A 584 -1.09 2.66 28.21
CA MET A 584 0.38 2.71 28.30
C MET A 584 0.93 4.11 28.00
N ILE A 585 0.39 4.80 26.99
CA ILE A 585 0.80 6.15 26.58
C ILE A 585 0.40 7.18 27.65
N SER A 586 -0.83 7.10 28.19
CA SER A 586 -1.31 7.95 29.29
C SER A 586 -0.38 7.84 30.51
N GLN A 587 -0.02 6.61 30.90
CA GLN A 587 0.75 6.37 32.11
C GLN A 587 2.23 6.69 31.90
N ALA A 588 2.84 6.25 30.80
CA ALA A 588 4.28 6.43 30.56
C ALA A 588 4.64 7.88 30.17
N GLY A 589 3.84 8.51 29.31
CA GLY A 589 4.02 9.91 28.90
C GLY A 589 3.35 10.87 29.87
N GLN A 590 2.04 11.07 29.71
CA GLN A 590 1.29 12.18 30.32
C GLN A 590 1.32 12.16 31.87
N TYR A 591 1.31 10.98 32.50
CA TYR A 591 1.26 10.86 33.95
C TYR A 591 2.64 10.75 34.62
N ASN A 592 3.41 9.69 34.37
CA ASN A 592 4.57 9.38 35.21
C ASN A 592 5.83 10.18 34.85
N LEU A 593 6.11 10.43 33.56
CA LEU A 593 7.35 11.09 33.13
C LEU A 593 7.55 12.48 33.77
N PRO A 594 6.59 13.44 33.72
CA PRO A 594 6.73 14.73 34.40
C PRO A 594 6.87 14.61 35.93
N ARG A 595 6.40 13.51 36.53
CA ARG A 595 6.54 13.25 37.98
C ARG A 595 7.92 12.71 38.35
N MET A 596 8.62 12.05 37.43
CA MET A 596 9.98 11.52 37.65
C MET A 596 11.04 12.58 37.35
N LEU A 597 10.86 13.36 36.27
CA LEU A 597 11.71 14.52 35.96
C LEU A 597 11.72 15.54 37.12
N ARG A 598 10.55 15.93 37.65
CA ARG A 598 10.44 16.82 38.83
C ARG A 598 10.99 16.25 40.15
N ARG A 599 11.44 14.98 40.17
CA ARG A 599 12.13 14.36 41.32
C ARG A 599 13.64 14.23 41.11
N GLY A 600 14.16 14.56 39.92
CA GLY A 600 15.54 14.26 39.53
C GLY A 600 15.80 12.77 39.25
N ASP A 601 14.77 11.97 38.98
CA ASP A 601 14.92 10.55 38.64
C ASP A 601 15.02 10.36 37.12
N GLY A 602 16.17 10.76 36.57
CA GLY A 602 16.48 10.66 35.15
C GLY A 602 16.42 9.23 34.60
N SER A 603 16.88 8.24 35.39
CA SER A 603 16.88 6.83 34.99
C SER A 603 15.47 6.28 34.78
N SER A 604 14.56 6.54 35.72
CA SER A 604 13.16 6.11 35.59
C SER A 604 12.40 6.94 34.54
N ALA A 605 12.72 8.24 34.40
CA ALA A 605 12.21 9.09 33.32
C ALA A 605 12.58 8.55 31.93
N TRP A 606 13.85 8.22 31.70
CA TRP A 606 14.36 7.65 30.45
C TRP A 606 13.65 6.33 30.09
N MET A 607 13.44 5.44 31.08
CA MET A 607 12.66 4.22 30.88
C MET A 607 11.19 4.51 30.51
N SER A 608 10.59 5.55 31.11
CA SER A 608 9.24 6.02 30.76
C SER A 608 9.15 6.50 29.30
N VAL A 609 10.14 7.24 28.81
CA VAL A 609 10.20 7.67 27.40
C VAL A 609 10.27 6.48 26.46
N SER A 610 11.07 5.46 26.80
CA SER A 610 11.16 4.24 25.99
C SER A 610 9.83 3.48 25.93
N MET A 611 9.10 3.36 27.05
CA MET A 611 7.77 2.74 27.08
C MET A 611 6.72 3.56 26.32
N PHE A 612 6.76 4.90 26.41
CA PHE A 612 5.92 5.79 25.62
C PHE A 612 6.18 5.61 24.11
N ALA A 613 7.44 5.63 23.68
CA ALA A 613 7.81 5.51 22.27
C ALA A 613 7.40 4.15 21.68
N ASP A 614 7.59 3.05 22.41
CA ASP A 614 7.13 1.71 21.99
C ASP A 614 5.60 1.67 21.86
N ALA A 615 4.87 2.14 22.89
CA ALA A 615 3.41 2.11 22.90
C ALA A 615 2.78 2.99 21.80
N VAL A 616 3.31 4.20 21.55
CA VAL A 616 2.88 5.05 20.43
C VAL A 616 3.19 4.37 19.10
N SER A 617 4.38 3.78 18.93
CA SER A 617 4.74 3.13 17.66
C SER A 617 3.82 1.96 17.32
N SER A 618 3.47 1.10 18.29
CA SER A 618 2.51 0.01 18.10
C SER A 618 1.10 0.51 17.82
N LEU A 619 0.64 1.57 18.51
CA LEU A 619 -0.66 2.19 18.26
C LEU A 619 -0.82 2.62 16.79
N VAL A 620 0.22 3.20 16.18
CA VAL A 620 0.19 3.61 14.77
C VAL A 620 0.01 2.41 13.82
N PHE A 621 0.66 1.27 14.07
CA PHE A 621 0.42 0.05 13.27
C PHE A 621 -1.00 -0.50 13.46
N LEU A 622 -1.54 -0.50 14.69
CA LEU A 622 -2.89 -1.00 14.99
C LEU A 622 -4.01 -0.12 14.40
N ILE A 623 -3.82 1.20 14.36
CA ILE A 623 -4.76 2.16 13.75
C ILE A 623 -4.71 2.08 12.21
N ASN A 624 -3.54 1.84 11.61
CA ASN A 624 -3.41 1.63 10.16
C ASN A 624 -3.79 0.20 9.69
N THR A 625 -4.27 -0.64 10.62
CA THR A 625 -4.69 -2.05 10.45
C THR A 625 -3.56 -3.02 10.04
N PRO A 626 -3.43 -4.20 10.68
CA PRO A 626 -2.35 -5.13 10.33
C PRO A 626 -2.39 -5.71 8.91
N VAL A 627 -3.54 -5.67 8.23
CA VAL A 627 -3.68 -6.11 6.83
C VAL A 627 -2.87 -5.22 5.89
N SER A 628 -2.97 -3.89 6.06
CA SER A 628 -2.38 -2.87 5.19
C SER A 628 -1.04 -2.35 5.71
N ALA A 629 -0.93 -2.06 7.01
CA ALA A 629 0.32 -1.60 7.62
C ALA A 629 1.36 -2.72 7.77
N GLY A 630 0.89 -3.93 8.10
CA GLY A 630 1.66 -4.96 8.79
C GLY A 630 1.62 -4.75 10.31
N TYR A 631 2.35 -5.59 11.05
CA TYR A 631 2.50 -5.47 12.51
C TYR A 631 3.78 -4.75 12.90
N ALA A 632 3.81 -4.18 14.11
CA ALA A 632 4.94 -3.41 14.62
C ALA A 632 6.17 -4.31 14.89
N PRO A 633 7.26 -4.24 14.09
CA PRO A 633 8.34 -5.24 14.13
C PRO A 633 9.24 -5.09 15.37
N TYR A 634 10.16 -6.03 15.54
CA TYR A 634 11.10 -6.06 16.67
C TYR A 634 11.87 -4.73 16.84
N TYR A 635 12.10 -4.30 18.08
CA TYR A 635 12.44 -2.91 18.42
C TYR A 635 13.56 -2.28 17.57
N LYS A 636 14.60 -3.05 17.21
CA LYS A 636 15.74 -2.57 16.40
C LYS A 636 15.37 -2.08 15.00
N TRP A 637 14.23 -2.52 14.46
CA TRP A 637 13.66 -2.07 13.18
C TRP A 637 12.44 -1.16 13.35
N ARG A 638 11.96 -0.93 14.58
CA ARG A 638 10.66 -0.27 14.81
C ARG A 638 10.57 1.11 14.18
N PHE A 639 11.62 1.94 14.28
CA PHE A 639 11.65 3.27 13.66
C PHE A 639 11.91 3.26 12.15
N ALA A 640 12.65 2.28 11.61
CA ALA A 640 12.78 2.11 10.16
C ALA A 640 11.41 1.75 9.54
N ALA A 641 10.67 0.86 10.20
CA ALA A 641 9.31 0.50 9.79
C ALA A 641 8.29 1.61 10.05
N LEU A 642 8.41 2.37 11.14
CA LEU A 642 7.51 3.48 11.44
C LEU A 642 7.71 4.65 10.46
N ARG A 643 8.94 4.98 10.06
CA ARG A 643 9.20 5.94 8.96
C ARG A 643 8.67 5.42 7.63
N ARG A 644 8.98 4.17 7.25
CA ARG A 644 8.47 3.53 6.02
C ARG A 644 6.94 3.32 6.02
N LEU A 645 6.28 3.37 7.18
CA LEU A 645 4.83 3.45 7.27
C LEU A 645 4.36 4.89 7.10
N SER A 646 4.97 5.84 7.81
CA SER A 646 4.61 7.27 7.77
C SER A 646 4.71 7.88 6.36
N ALA A 647 5.67 7.43 5.55
CA ALA A 647 5.83 7.83 4.14
C ALA A 647 4.95 7.02 3.15
N ARG A 648 3.93 6.28 3.62
CA ARG A 648 2.90 5.73 2.72
C ARG A 648 1.70 6.66 2.72
N MET A 649 1.31 7.13 1.54
CA MET A 649 0.08 7.90 1.35
C MET A 649 -1.13 7.21 2.01
N GLY A 650 -1.97 7.99 2.69
CA GLY A 650 -3.14 7.54 3.44
C GLY A 650 -2.82 7.02 4.84
N THR A 651 -1.59 7.16 5.33
CA THR A 651 -1.21 6.68 6.67
C THR A 651 -1.76 7.57 7.77
N ARG A 652 -2.71 7.02 8.53
CA ARG A 652 -3.21 7.59 9.78
C ARG A 652 -2.03 7.84 10.73
N LEU A 653 -1.99 9.02 11.34
CA LEU A 653 -0.93 9.45 12.26
C LEU A 653 0.50 9.53 11.67
N ALA A 654 0.70 9.66 10.35
CA ALA A 654 2.02 9.77 9.72
C ALA A 654 2.98 10.75 10.45
N GLY A 655 2.53 11.99 10.68
CA GLY A 655 3.28 13.03 11.38
C GLY A 655 3.60 12.76 12.88
N VAL A 656 3.24 11.60 13.44
CA VAL A 656 3.60 11.20 14.82
C VAL A 656 5.03 10.64 14.89
N CYS A 657 5.54 9.98 13.85
CA CYS A 657 6.87 9.33 13.89
C CYS A 657 7.99 10.33 14.23
N GLY A 658 8.04 11.47 13.53
CA GLY A 658 9.02 12.53 13.79
C GLY A 658 8.92 13.12 15.20
N LYS A 659 7.70 13.30 15.72
CA LYS A 659 7.46 13.82 17.07
C LYS A 659 7.99 12.84 18.15
N VAL A 660 7.81 11.53 17.96
CA VAL A 660 8.37 10.52 18.88
C VAL A 660 9.90 10.50 18.81
N GLU A 661 10.50 10.62 17.63
CA GLU A 661 11.97 10.78 17.52
C GLU A 661 12.49 12.04 18.20
N GLN A 662 11.76 13.16 18.15
CA GLN A 662 12.12 14.39 18.86
C GLN A 662 12.04 14.23 20.38
N VAL A 663 10.99 13.58 20.91
CA VAL A 663 10.88 13.24 22.35
C VAL A 663 12.07 12.36 22.80
N LEU A 664 12.46 11.37 21.99
CA LEU A 664 13.62 10.52 22.28
C LEU A 664 14.95 11.29 22.27
N ARG A 665 15.12 12.29 21.40
CA ARG A 665 16.32 13.15 21.35
C ARG A 665 16.39 14.08 22.57
N LEU A 666 15.29 14.75 22.90
CA LEU A 666 15.20 15.66 24.06
C LEU A 666 15.37 14.95 25.40
N ALA A 667 14.97 13.68 25.50
CA ALA A 667 15.11 12.87 26.71
C ALA A 667 16.55 12.80 27.23
N GLY A 668 17.56 12.89 26.35
CA GLY A 668 18.97 12.85 26.76
C GLY A 668 19.36 14.05 27.62
N VAL A 669 18.83 15.23 27.30
CA VAL A 669 19.01 16.47 28.07
C VAL A 669 18.09 16.45 29.29
N ALA A 670 16.78 16.22 29.08
CA ALA A 670 15.79 16.28 30.15
C ALA A 670 16.06 15.31 31.32
N CYS A 671 16.62 14.13 31.04
CA CYS A 671 16.89 13.12 32.08
C CYS A 671 18.24 13.31 32.79
N TYR A 672 19.26 13.90 32.15
CA TYR A 672 20.66 13.80 32.63
C TYR A 672 21.49 15.09 32.55
N ASP A 673 20.94 16.23 32.11
CA ASP A 673 21.66 17.51 32.08
C ASP A 673 21.58 18.29 33.41
N ASP A 674 22.74 18.54 34.03
CA ASP A 674 22.88 19.41 35.20
C ASP A 674 23.03 20.91 34.84
N SER A 675 23.20 21.27 33.56
CA SER A 675 23.56 22.65 33.14
C SER A 675 22.38 23.63 33.09
N GLY A 676 21.15 23.15 33.32
CA GLY A 676 19.92 23.95 33.45
C GLY A 676 18.97 23.80 32.27
N HIS A 677 19.45 23.33 31.13
CA HIS A 677 18.64 23.14 29.91
C HIS A 677 17.68 21.93 30.04
N ALA A 678 17.92 21.03 30.99
CA ALA A 678 17.01 19.92 31.30
C ALA A 678 15.55 20.36 31.55
N GLN A 679 15.31 21.52 32.17
CA GLN A 679 13.94 21.99 32.42
C GLN A 679 13.25 22.46 31.13
N ASP A 680 13.98 23.07 30.21
CA ASP A 680 13.45 23.51 28.91
C ASP A 680 13.20 22.29 28.00
N ALA A 681 14.15 21.35 27.96
CA ALA A 681 14.00 20.08 27.25
C ALA A 681 12.83 19.25 27.79
N ALA A 682 12.65 19.18 29.11
CA ALA A 682 11.49 18.54 29.74
C ALA A 682 10.16 19.20 29.36
N SER A 683 10.14 20.53 29.22
CA SER A 683 8.94 21.29 28.85
C SER A 683 8.59 21.11 27.36
N ALA A 684 9.61 21.07 26.49
CA ALA A 684 9.44 20.75 25.07
C ALA A 684 8.96 19.29 24.85
N MET A 685 9.42 18.34 25.67
CA MET A 685 8.91 16.97 25.66
C MET A 685 7.44 16.89 26.10
N ASP A 686 7.04 17.61 27.16
CA ASP A 686 5.65 17.63 27.64
C ASP A 686 4.71 18.18 26.55
N ALA A 687 5.13 19.23 25.84
CA ALA A 687 4.41 19.80 24.70
C ALA A 687 4.31 18.83 23.50
N LEU A 688 5.39 18.14 23.14
CA LEU A 688 5.36 17.11 22.09
C LEU A 688 4.48 15.91 22.47
N ILE A 689 4.46 15.53 23.75
CA ILE A 689 3.61 14.45 24.26
C ILE A 689 2.13 14.85 24.18
N ASP A 690 1.76 16.08 24.56
CA ASP A 690 0.38 16.56 24.38
C ASP A 690 0.00 16.65 22.90
N ALA A 691 0.89 17.12 22.02
CA ALA A 691 0.66 17.15 20.58
C ALA A 691 0.41 15.74 19.99
N ILE A 692 1.23 14.75 20.36
CA ILE A 692 1.03 13.34 19.97
C ILE A 692 -0.32 12.82 20.49
N CYS A 693 -0.67 13.10 21.74
CA CYS A 693 -1.95 12.67 22.31
C CYS A 693 -3.15 13.37 21.64
N ALA A 694 -3.02 14.65 21.28
CA ALA A 694 -4.03 15.38 20.51
C ALA A 694 -4.19 14.83 19.08
N ASN A 695 -3.10 14.46 18.41
CA ASN A 695 -3.17 13.76 17.12
C ASN A 695 -3.89 12.42 17.25
N ILE A 696 -3.59 11.63 18.28
CA ILE A 696 -4.26 10.36 18.58
C ILE A 696 -5.76 10.56 18.82
N VAL A 697 -6.18 11.53 19.64
CA VAL A 697 -7.61 11.83 19.86
C VAL A 697 -8.29 12.25 18.57
N ALA A 698 -7.68 13.12 17.77
CA ALA A 698 -8.24 13.56 16.49
C ALA A 698 -8.49 12.38 15.52
N GLU A 699 -7.56 11.42 15.47
CA GLU A 699 -7.70 10.22 14.66
C GLU A 699 -8.76 9.25 15.22
N LEU A 700 -8.82 9.04 16.54
CA LEU A 700 -9.90 8.25 17.16
C LEU A 700 -11.29 8.86 16.89
N LYS A 701 -11.42 10.19 16.85
CA LYS A 701 -12.67 10.88 16.46
C LYS A 701 -12.98 10.72 14.98
N ARG A 702 -11.96 10.76 14.10
CA ARG A 702 -12.10 10.52 12.65
C ARG A 702 -12.60 9.10 12.35
N GLU A 703 -12.07 8.11 13.06
CA GLU A 703 -12.45 6.69 12.97
C GLU A 703 -13.76 6.37 13.70
N GLY A 704 -14.43 7.36 14.31
CA GLY A 704 -15.69 7.19 15.06
C GLY A 704 -15.54 6.50 16.43
N LEU A 705 -14.33 6.12 16.83
CA LEU A 705 -14.04 5.37 18.06
C LEU A 705 -14.19 6.20 19.34
N THR A 706 -14.35 7.52 19.24
CA THR A 706 -14.68 8.40 20.36
C THR A 706 -15.40 9.67 19.92
N ASP A 707 -16.27 10.18 20.79
CA ASP A 707 -16.88 11.51 20.71
C ASP A 707 -16.13 12.54 21.60
N SER A 708 -15.24 12.09 22.47
CA SER A 708 -14.57 12.89 23.51
C SER A 708 -13.36 13.67 23.00
N ASP A 709 -13.28 14.97 23.32
CA ASP A 709 -12.13 15.84 23.06
C ASP A 709 -11.01 15.75 24.13
N GLU A 710 -11.14 14.89 25.13
CA GLU A 710 -10.23 14.82 26.27
C GLU A 710 -8.85 14.25 25.89
N ARG A 711 -7.80 15.06 26.02
CA ARG A 711 -6.43 14.70 25.60
C ARG A 711 -5.75 13.67 26.48
N PHE A 712 -6.22 13.45 27.71
CA PHE A 712 -5.66 12.43 28.60
C PHE A 712 -6.14 11.03 28.18
N LEU A 713 -5.27 10.25 27.54
CA LEU A 713 -5.67 9.07 26.76
C LEU A 713 -6.30 7.93 27.58
N GLU A 714 -6.12 7.93 28.91
CA GLU A 714 -6.85 6.99 29.79
C GLU A 714 -8.38 7.18 29.68
N TRP A 715 -8.85 8.41 29.47
CA TRP A 715 -10.28 8.73 29.36
C TRP A 715 -10.87 8.37 27.99
N GLN A 716 -10.03 8.06 27.01
CA GLN A 716 -10.45 7.59 25.69
C GLN A 716 -10.71 6.07 25.66
N ARG A 717 -10.07 5.31 26.58
CA ARG A 717 -10.20 3.84 26.66
C ARG A 717 -11.65 3.35 26.69
N PRO A 718 -12.58 3.90 27.52
CA PRO A 718 -13.94 3.40 27.58
C PRO A 718 -14.76 3.65 26.31
N HIS A 719 -14.40 4.66 25.50
CA HIS A 719 -15.06 4.94 24.22
C HIS A 719 -14.61 3.92 23.17
N VAL A 720 -13.31 3.60 23.11
CA VAL A 720 -12.78 2.53 22.24
C VAL A 720 -13.30 1.16 22.68
N GLU A 721 -13.31 0.86 23.97
CA GLU A 721 -13.81 -0.42 24.52
C GLU A 721 -15.31 -0.63 24.29
N ALA A 722 -16.11 0.44 24.19
CA ALA A 722 -17.54 0.36 23.84
C ALA A 722 -17.81 -0.13 22.39
N HIS A 723 -16.78 -0.20 21.55
CA HIS A 723 -16.86 -0.77 20.19
C HIS A 723 -16.51 -2.27 20.14
N ILE A 724 -16.05 -2.86 21.26
CA ILE A 724 -15.75 -4.30 21.34
C ILE A 724 -17.06 -5.08 21.52
N VAL A 725 -17.39 -5.94 20.56
CA VAL A 725 -18.68 -6.66 20.51
C VAL A 725 -18.65 -7.96 21.32
N SER A 726 -17.50 -8.63 21.40
CA SER A 726 -17.35 -9.90 22.11
C SER A 726 -17.34 -9.77 23.64
N ASP A 727 -18.19 -10.55 24.32
CA ASP A 727 -18.23 -10.71 25.78
C ASP A 727 -16.97 -11.38 26.38
N ALA A 728 -15.95 -11.71 25.57
CA ALA A 728 -14.77 -12.43 26.03
C ALA A 728 -13.93 -11.59 27.02
N ALA A 729 -13.95 -11.96 28.30
CA ALA A 729 -13.34 -11.21 29.41
C ALA A 729 -11.83 -10.91 29.26
N CYS A 730 -11.10 -11.61 28.38
CA CYS A 730 -9.70 -11.30 28.05
C CYS A 730 -9.53 -9.99 27.26
N LEU A 731 -10.57 -9.50 26.57
CA LEU A 731 -10.59 -8.24 25.84
C LEU A 731 -10.85 -7.04 26.75
N HIS A 732 -11.71 -7.23 27.76
CA HIS A 732 -12.17 -6.23 28.72
C HIS A 732 -11.32 -6.11 30.00
N SER A 733 -10.15 -6.77 30.03
CA SER A 733 -9.20 -6.65 31.15
C SER A 733 -8.32 -5.40 30.97
N LEU A 734 -8.46 -4.47 31.92
CA LEU A 734 -7.77 -3.17 32.01
C LEU A 734 -6.25 -3.25 32.13
#